data_AF-A0AA85G1E1-F1
#
_entry.id   AF-A0AA85G1E1-F1
#
_cell.length_a   1.000
_cell.length_b   1.000
_cell.length_c   1.000
_cell.angle_alpha   90.00
_cell.angle_beta   90.00
_cell.angle_gamma   90.00
#
_symmetry.space_group_name_H-M   'P 1'
#
loop_
_entity.id
_entity.type
_entity.pdbx_description
1 polymer ?
#
loop_
_entity_poly.entity_id
_entity_poly.type
_entity_poly.pdbx_seq_one_letter_code
_entity_poly.pdbx_strand_id
1 'polypeptide(L)'
;MSGVRQRKAKTLQDDNSSAHQGLKYARSECSEYSTSDKFVDRPYSLFWLCSVIVIFLACFIIWDDSSDCWSCSDSSCNSFDVVSVRSHLINVTNIGSRTAGSIANEVAAADYLRNELKLIESVSNKTVLVVSLDEHRSSYSSFRALSHVSSYNNVRNFALRFHDLRAKGGNDSKLAFLINCHYDTAPGSPGASDAFVNCAVMLEVCRILATGSLILFNDLIFLFNGAEESMLLSSHAFITQHKWATDIVAFMNLEGAGAAKRLFLFQSGPGPSSDVLLEAYANSFKQPLASVLGEDLFQFGLVLSDTDYRIFRDYGLVPGLDLAYIQDGYVYHTPYDTESRISDRCLRLLGCNILSFVQLIAKDERIQGFIKLTPINHTETLLRVSASGSPLGRNSVPPLVTRSATVRNVYFDLFGTFVIIVPWGVWKTVNHLLFLFLCFLIFRARRLVYVRWCRFVAALLVQVITTLLGFVFSVVLGLLYHHYGCRMVWYSNHYNIVGMFVLPVIWWFVWSQTYLFKIPEGSVFKFLGISNRFSRIWQHNALDYFYSLETDFFDSSVFLIALQSFLLSSINAPSSYVYTFWVVFGLIFKMSDIRKASSIKLKLCQTVRFVSFIAIVSIHTYNLNLFLNFMIPIMGRSGNSIKPDLFLSCCIFIIMLPVMLPSLGRLQCTSRTGSKYLSLMLLNACLSYTILIHASNYGFPYSIQPSPNFSDPLVSPRYQRLFVFHTNRYLRHIPDSPEITEEESHILIVPIDANDYL
;
A
#
# COMPACT_ATOMS: atom_id res chain seq x y z
N MET A 1 77.45 33.52 -26.45
CA MET A 1 78.83 33.59 -25.94
C MET A 1 78.91 32.77 -24.67
N SER A 2 79.89 31.87 -24.65
CA SER A 2 80.33 31.04 -23.53
C SER A 2 80.71 31.88 -22.29
N GLY A 3 80.64 31.30 -21.10
CA GLY A 3 81.16 31.96 -19.89
C GLY A 3 80.85 31.25 -18.57
N VAL A 4 81.50 30.12 -18.35
CA VAL A 4 81.51 29.29 -17.12
C VAL A 4 82.17 30.02 -15.94
N ARG A 5 81.69 29.79 -14.70
CA ARG A 5 82.60 29.54 -13.55
C ARG A 5 81.97 28.71 -12.40
N GLN A 6 82.58 27.53 -12.23
CA GLN A 6 82.63 26.60 -11.08
C GLN A 6 83.11 27.32 -9.78
N ARG A 7 83.08 26.81 -8.53
CA ARG A 7 82.65 25.60 -7.78
C ARG A 7 82.80 25.95 -6.27
N LYS A 8 81.98 25.31 -5.40
CA LYS A 8 82.21 24.72 -4.04
C LYS A 8 83.26 25.35 -3.08
N ALA A 9 83.16 25.32 -1.74
CA ALA A 9 82.26 24.77 -0.73
C ALA A 9 82.67 25.37 0.65
N LYS A 10 81.76 25.38 1.64
CA LYS A 10 82.16 25.26 3.06
C LYS A 10 81.01 24.71 3.90
N THR A 11 81.35 23.65 4.63
CA THR A 11 80.54 22.86 5.57
C THR A 11 80.47 23.54 6.94
N LEU A 12 79.26 23.54 7.50
CA LEU A 12 78.86 23.30 8.90
C LEU A 12 79.83 23.69 10.04
N GLN A 13 79.42 24.65 10.87
CA GLN A 13 79.02 24.36 12.27
C GLN A 13 78.29 25.54 12.93
N ASP A 14 77.36 25.16 13.82
CA ASP A 14 76.70 25.93 14.88
C ASP A 14 75.54 26.87 14.53
N ASP A 15 74.32 26.32 14.54
CA ASP A 15 73.08 27.07 14.82
C ASP A 15 72.04 26.14 15.51
N ASN A 16 72.34 25.74 16.75
CA ASN A 16 71.42 24.94 17.58
C ASN A 16 70.60 25.79 18.57
N SER A 17 70.55 27.12 18.40
CA SER A 17 69.80 28.03 19.28
C SER A 17 68.47 28.54 18.71
N SER A 18 68.22 28.40 17.40
CA SER A 18 66.97 28.87 16.75
C SER A 18 65.84 27.83 16.76
N ALA A 19 66.17 26.53 16.83
CA ALA A 19 65.17 25.45 16.82
C ALA A 19 64.39 25.34 18.14
N HIS A 20 64.97 25.74 19.28
CA HIS A 20 64.30 25.68 20.58
C HIS A 20 63.38 26.88 20.87
N GLN A 21 63.59 28.03 20.22
CA GLN A 21 62.64 29.16 20.29
C GLN A 21 61.44 28.97 19.35
N GLY A 22 61.64 28.38 18.15
CA GLY A 22 60.53 28.03 17.24
C GLY A 22 59.56 27.00 17.81
N LEU A 23 60.06 26.02 18.58
CA LEU A 23 59.24 24.99 19.25
C LEU A 23 58.47 25.52 20.47
N LYS A 24 58.92 26.59 21.13
CA LYS A 24 58.16 27.25 22.21
C LYS A 24 57.08 28.19 21.68
N TYR A 25 57.34 28.91 20.58
CA TYR A 25 56.32 29.74 19.92
C TYR A 25 55.18 28.87 19.34
N ALA A 26 55.53 27.77 18.66
CA ALA A 26 54.55 26.81 18.13
C ALA A 26 53.79 26.01 19.20
N ARG A 27 54.35 25.85 20.41
CA ARG A 27 53.61 25.25 21.56
C ARG A 27 52.69 26.25 22.25
N SER A 28 53.01 27.54 22.27
CA SER A 28 52.15 28.57 22.89
C SER A 28 50.92 28.90 22.03
N GLU A 29 51.04 28.92 20.70
CA GLU A 29 49.88 29.10 19.81
C GLU A 29 48.98 27.86 19.69
N CYS A 30 49.44 26.69 20.17
CA CYS A 30 48.64 25.46 20.23
C CYS A 30 47.92 25.27 21.58
N SER A 31 48.16 26.14 22.57
CA SER A 31 47.54 26.03 23.91
C SER A 31 46.47 27.09 24.23
N GLU A 32 46.16 28.01 23.30
CA GLU A 32 45.17 29.08 23.53
C GLU A 32 44.15 29.23 22.39
N TYR A 33 43.73 28.13 21.76
CA TYR A 33 42.37 28.13 21.18
C TYR A 33 41.39 27.76 22.29
N SER A 34 40.96 28.80 23.00
CA SER A 34 39.78 28.75 23.87
C SER A 34 38.65 28.05 23.11
N THR A 35 38.20 26.95 23.68
CA THR A 35 37.10 26.10 23.19
C THR A 35 35.74 26.72 23.51
N SER A 36 35.65 28.05 23.41
CA SER A 36 34.43 28.82 23.65
C SER A 36 34.06 29.63 22.41
N ASP A 37 32.90 29.28 21.85
CA ASP A 37 31.98 30.21 21.21
C ASP A 37 32.41 30.95 19.94
N LYS A 38 32.43 30.22 18.82
CA LYS A 38 31.75 30.66 17.58
C LYS A 38 31.08 29.47 16.88
N PHE A 39 30.21 28.76 17.61
CA PHE A 39 29.18 27.93 16.98
C PHE A 39 28.17 28.88 16.32
N VAL A 40 28.40 29.27 15.06
CA VAL A 40 27.38 30.00 14.31
C VAL A 40 26.21 29.04 14.12
N ASP A 41 25.12 29.30 14.85
CA ASP A 41 23.83 28.70 14.58
C ASP A 41 23.59 28.77 13.07
N ARG A 42 23.39 27.63 12.41
CA ARG A 42 22.83 27.61 11.05
C ARG A 42 21.31 27.50 11.22
N PRO A 43 20.56 28.61 11.37
CA PRO A 43 19.10 28.60 11.50
C PRO A 43 18.42 27.85 10.35
N TYR A 44 19.11 27.73 9.22
CA TYR A 44 18.71 26.95 8.03
C TYR A 44 18.41 25.47 8.30
N SER A 45 19.06 24.83 9.28
CA SER A 45 18.87 23.39 9.56
C SER A 45 17.53 23.10 10.24
N LEU A 46 17.16 23.91 11.23
CA LEU A 46 15.85 23.88 11.90
C LEU A 46 14.73 24.32 10.96
N PHE A 47 14.94 25.40 10.21
CA PHE A 47 13.98 25.88 9.21
C PHE A 47 13.60 24.78 8.23
N TRP A 48 14.59 24.02 7.73
CA TRP A 48 14.32 22.97 6.76
C TRP A 48 13.55 21.78 7.35
N LEU A 49 13.85 21.35 8.58
CA LEU A 49 13.06 20.30 9.24
C LEU A 49 11.61 20.76 9.47
N CYS A 50 11.42 22.00 9.92
CA CYS A 50 10.07 22.57 10.04
C CYS A 50 9.37 22.61 8.68
N SER A 51 10.06 22.98 7.60
CA SER A 51 9.49 22.94 6.24
C SER A 51 9.14 21.52 5.81
N VAL A 52 9.98 20.51 6.10
CA VAL A 52 9.71 19.09 5.81
C VAL A 52 8.43 18.65 6.52
N ILE A 53 8.32 18.93 7.82
CA ILE A 53 7.16 18.54 8.63
C ILE A 53 5.91 19.27 8.13
N VAL A 54 5.98 20.59 7.91
CA VAL A 54 4.85 21.40 7.45
C VAL A 54 4.38 20.96 6.06
N ILE A 55 5.29 20.73 5.12
CA ILE A 55 4.94 20.25 3.78
C ILE A 55 4.32 18.86 3.86
N PHE A 56 4.91 17.94 4.64
CA PHE A 56 4.35 16.60 4.83
C PHE A 56 2.95 16.65 5.42
N LEU A 57 2.74 17.42 6.50
CA LEU A 57 1.43 17.58 7.14
C LEU A 57 0.42 18.27 6.22
N ALA A 58 0.84 19.30 5.48
CA ALA A 58 -0.01 19.97 4.51
C ALA A 58 -0.43 19.00 3.40
N CYS A 59 0.51 18.25 2.81
CA CYS A 59 0.21 17.24 1.79
C CYS A 59 -0.69 16.13 2.34
N PHE A 60 -0.50 15.71 3.60
CA PHE A 60 -1.34 14.71 4.25
C PHE A 60 -2.79 15.20 4.45
N ILE A 61 -2.97 16.45 4.87
CA ILE A 61 -4.29 17.06 5.03
C ILE A 61 -4.96 17.33 3.67
N ILE A 62 -4.20 17.85 2.70
CA ILE A 62 -4.71 18.15 1.35
C ILE A 62 -5.16 16.88 0.63
N TRP A 63 -4.47 15.77 0.86
CA TRP A 63 -4.80 14.49 0.22
C TRP A 63 -5.92 13.72 0.93
N ASP A 64 -6.56 14.27 1.96
CA ASP A 64 -7.87 13.77 2.36
C ASP A 64 -8.85 14.05 1.20
N ASP A 65 -8.98 13.06 0.31
CA ASP A 65 -9.68 13.09 -0.97
C ASP A 65 -11.18 13.30 -0.73
N SER A 66 -11.59 14.47 -0.25
CA SER A 66 -12.99 14.84 -0.05
C SER A 66 -13.71 15.09 -1.38
N SER A 67 -12.96 15.14 -2.49
CA SER A 67 -13.50 15.27 -3.83
C SER A 67 -14.23 14.00 -4.29
N ASP A 68 -15.46 14.18 -4.75
CA ASP A 68 -16.19 13.19 -5.54
C ASP A 68 -15.52 12.99 -6.92
N CYS A 69 -15.79 11.87 -7.59
CA CYS A 69 -15.18 11.55 -8.89
C CYS A 69 -15.36 12.69 -9.89
N TRP A 70 -14.43 12.90 -10.83
CA TRP A 70 -14.60 13.92 -11.87
C TRP A 70 -15.55 13.46 -12.99
N SER A 71 -16.13 14.42 -13.71
CA SER A 71 -17.15 14.17 -14.74
C SER A 71 -16.48 13.64 -16.00
N CYS A 72 -16.92 12.49 -16.50
CA CYS A 72 -16.60 12.06 -17.86
C CYS A 72 -17.41 12.89 -18.86
N SER A 73 -16.75 13.60 -19.78
CA SER A 73 -17.39 14.31 -20.91
C SER A 73 -17.13 13.64 -22.27
N ASP A 74 -16.66 12.39 -22.27
CA ASP A 74 -16.24 11.70 -23.48
C ASP A 74 -17.43 11.11 -24.25
N SER A 75 -17.33 11.03 -25.58
CA SER A 75 -18.44 10.58 -26.43
C SER A 75 -18.84 9.12 -26.20
N SER A 76 -17.90 8.28 -25.75
CA SER A 76 -18.14 6.89 -25.34
C SER A 76 -18.98 6.77 -24.07
N CYS A 77 -19.00 7.83 -23.25
CA CYS A 77 -19.81 7.90 -22.03
C CYS A 77 -21.30 8.17 -22.32
N ASN A 78 -21.66 8.56 -23.56
CA ASN A 78 -23.03 8.93 -23.92
C ASN A 78 -23.97 7.73 -24.09
N SER A 79 -23.47 6.52 -24.36
CA SER A 79 -24.30 5.32 -24.48
C SER A 79 -24.63 4.66 -23.15
N PHE A 80 -23.96 5.06 -22.06
CA PHE A 80 -24.10 4.46 -20.74
C PHE A 80 -25.21 5.16 -19.94
N ASP A 81 -26.27 4.44 -19.63
CA ASP A 81 -27.41 4.98 -18.87
C ASP A 81 -27.23 4.77 -17.35
N VAL A 82 -26.82 5.84 -16.68
CA VAL A 82 -26.67 5.87 -15.22
C VAL A 82 -28.00 5.67 -14.49
N VAL A 83 -29.12 6.12 -15.07
CA VAL A 83 -30.44 5.98 -14.46
C VAL A 83 -30.86 4.51 -14.44
N SER A 84 -30.60 3.80 -15.54
CA SER A 84 -30.81 2.35 -15.64
C SER A 84 -30.00 1.59 -14.57
N VAL A 85 -28.70 1.90 -14.45
CA VAL A 85 -27.81 1.25 -13.49
C VAL A 85 -28.24 1.53 -12.05
N ARG A 86 -28.61 2.78 -11.75
CA ARG A 86 -29.15 3.18 -10.45
C ARG A 86 -30.44 2.42 -10.13
N SER A 87 -31.31 2.22 -11.11
CA SER A 87 -32.55 1.45 -10.97
C SER A 87 -32.27 -0.02 -10.61
N HIS A 88 -31.36 -0.69 -11.34
CA HIS A 88 -30.93 -2.05 -10.99
C HIS A 88 -30.42 -2.13 -9.54
N LEU A 89 -29.56 -1.18 -9.16
CA LEU A 89 -28.98 -1.12 -7.83
C LEU A 89 -30.06 -0.97 -6.75
N ILE A 90 -30.96 0.01 -6.88
CA ILE A 90 -32.08 0.24 -5.95
C ILE A 90 -32.99 -1.00 -5.85
N ASN A 91 -33.35 -1.61 -6.98
CA ASN A 91 -34.29 -2.73 -7.00
C ASN A 91 -33.75 -3.93 -6.22
N VAL A 92 -32.46 -4.22 -6.35
CA VAL A 92 -31.86 -5.38 -5.67
C VAL A 92 -31.47 -5.06 -4.23
N THR A 93 -30.97 -3.85 -3.92
CA THR A 93 -30.68 -3.47 -2.53
C THR A 93 -31.94 -3.43 -1.67
N ASN A 94 -33.10 -3.05 -2.25
CA ASN A 94 -34.40 -3.07 -1.59
C ASN A 94 -34.93 -4.48 -1.23
N ILE A 95 -34.37 -5.55 -1.82
CA ILE A 95 -34.67 -6.92 -1.40
C ILE A 95 -34.14 -7.17 0.03
N GLY A 96 -33.12 -6.41 0.45
CA GLY A 96 -32.42 -6.58 1.71
C GLY A 96 -31.20 -7.49 1.57
N SER A 97 -30.77 -8.10 2.67
CA SER A 97 -29.60 -8.97 2.69
C SER A 97 -29.84 -10.26 1.91
N ARG A 98 -28.95 -10.53 0.94
CA ARG A 98 -28.97 -11.67 0.03
C ARG A 98 -27.86 -12.66 0.39
N THR A 99 -27.78 -13.05 1.66
CA THR A 99 -26.87 -14.13 2.08
C THR A 99 -27.22 -15.42 1.34
N ALA A 100 -26.20 -16.18 0.91
CA ALA A 100 -26.42 -17.44 0.19
C ALA A 100 -27.34 -18.39 0.97
N GLY A 101 -28.23 -19.08 0.26
CA GLY A 101 -29.26 -19.94 0.86
C GLY A 101 -30.50 -19.21 1.39
N SER A 102 -30.53 -17.88 1.46
CA SER A 102 -31.74 -17.12 1.79
C SER A 102 -32.72 -17.04 0.62
N ILE A 103 -34.01 -16.81 0.90
CA ILE A 103 -35.03 -16.56 -0.13
C ILE A 103 -34.68 -15.29 -0.95
N ALA A 104 -34.11 -14.28 -0.30
CA ALA A 104 -33.66 -13.06 -0.92
C ALA A 104 -32.61 -13.33 -2.02
N ASN A 105 -31.63 -14.19 -1.75
CA ASN A 105 -30.60 -14.57 -2.72
C ASN A 105 -31.13 -15.56 -3.77
N GLU A 106 -31.67 -16.69 -3.30
CA GLU A 106 -31.95 -17.86 -4.13
C GLU A 106 -33.20 -17.71 -5.01
N VAL A 107 -34.11 -16.82 -4.64
CA VAL A 107 -35.38 -16.61 -5.34
C VAL A 107 -35.45 -15.18 -5.84
N ALA A 108 -35.53 -14.18 -4.97
CA ALA A 108 -35.84 -12.82 -5.39
C ALA A 108 -34.74 -12.20 -6.29
N ALA A 109 -33.48 -12.19 -5.84
CA ALA A 109 -32.37 -11.65 -6.62
C ALA A 109 -32.09 -12.50 -7.86
N ALA A 110 -32.16 -13.82 -7.74
CA ALA A 110 -31.98 -14.73 -8.86
C ALA A 110 -33.07 -14.58 -9.94
N ASP A 111 -34.33 -14.38 -9.55
CA ASP A 111 -35.44 -14.12 -10.48
C ASP A 111 -35.26 -12.77 -11.18
N TYR A 112 -34.84 -11.75 -10.43
CA TYR A 112 -34.50 -10.44 -11.00
C TYR A 112 -33.41 -10.56 -12.06
N LEU A 113 -32.25 -11.13 -11.72
CA LEU A 113 -31.13 -11.31 -12.64
C LEU A 113 -31.51 -12.16 -13.85
N ARG A 114 -32.23 -13.27 -13.65
CA ARG A 114 -32.69 -14.11 -14.77
C ARG A 114 -33.54 -13.34 -15.76
N ASN A 115 -34.45 -12.50 -15.27
CA ASN A 115 -35.34 -11.71 -16.12
C ASN A 115 -34.56 -10.65 -16.90
N GLU A 116 -33.68 -9.89 -16.23
CA GLU A 116 -32.84 -8.87 -16.89
C GLU A 116 -31.90 -9.49 -17.93
N LEU A 117 -31.26 -10.62 -17.61
CA LEU A 117 -30.35 -11.30 -18.54
C LEU A 117 -31.09 -11.87 -19.76
N LYS A 118 -32.30 -12.41 -19.59
CA LYS A 118 -33.15 -12.85 -20.71
C LYS A 118 -33.58 -11.69 -21.60
N LEU A 119 -33.87 -10.53 -21.01
CA LEU A 119 -34.17 -9.32 -21.79
C LEU A 119 -32.97 -8.93 -22.64
N ILE A 120 -31.76 -8.91 -22.08
CA ILE A 120 -30.52 -8.62 -22.80
C ILE A 120 -30.26 -9.64 -23.91
N GLU A 121 -30.40 -10.94 -23.64
CA GLU A 121 -30.29 -12.00 -24.64
C GLU A 121 -31.27 -11.78 -25.81
N SER A 122 -32.51 -11.37 -25.52
CA SER A 122 -33.52 -11.12 -26.55
C SER A 122 -33.19 -9.95 -27.48
N VAL A 123 -32.36 -8.99 -27.03
CA VAL A 123 -31.91 -7.85 -27.87
C VAL A 123 -31.04 -8.35 -29.01
N SER A 124 -30.21 -9.37 -28.78
CA SER A 124 -29.26 -9.87 -29.78
C SER A 124 -29.91 -10.66 -30.91
N ASN A 125 -31.15 -11.14 -30.73
CA ASN A 125 -31.93 -11.86 -31.76
C ASN A 125 -32.12 -11.05 -33.06
N LYS A 126 -31.93 -9.73 -33.01
CA LYS A 126 -32.00 -8.83 -34.17
C LYS A 126 -30.62 -8.57 -34.81
N THR A 127 -29.59 -9.25 -34.34
CA THR A 127 -28.19 -9.03 -34.69
C THR A 127 -27.51 -10.34 -35.08
N VAL A 128 -26.28 -10.26 -35.57
CA VAL A 128 -25.43 -11.43 -35.88
C VAL A 128 -24.63 -11.89 -34.64
N LEU A 129 -24.79 -11.20 -33.51
CA LEU A 129 -24.15 -11.51 -32.24
C LEU A 129 -24.97 -12.58 -31.51
N VAL A 130 -24.33 -13.70 -31.19
CA VAL A 130 -24.93 -14.77 -30.39
C VAL A 130 -24.70 -14.46 -28.92
N VAL A 131 -25.79 -14.24 -28.21
CA VAL A 131 -25.79 -14.09 -26.75
C VAL A 131 -26.43 -15.35 -26.18
N SER A 132 -25.78 -15.98 -25.21
CA SER A 132 -26.25 -17.21 -24.59
C SER A 132 -26.24 -17.07 -23.07
N LEU A 133 -27.41 -17.22 -22.46
CA LEU A 133 -27.58 -17.28 -21.01
C LEU A 133 -27.50 -18.75 -20.52
N ASP A 134 -26.67 -18.99 -19.51
CA ASP A 134 -26.63 -20.27 -18.78
C ASP A 134 -26.83 -19.99 -17.27
N GLU A 135 -27.85 -20.63 -16.68
CA GLU A 135 -28.04 -20.66 -15.23
C GLU A 135 -27.38 -21.92 -14.68
N HIS A 136 -26.14 -21.76 -14.21
CA HIS A 136 -25.33 -22.85 -13.71
C HIS A 136 -25.69 -23.18 -12.26
N ARG A 137 -26.00 -24.45 -12.01
CA ARG A 137 -26.13 -25.02 -10.66
C ARG A 137 -25.04 -26.06 -10.43
N SER A 138 -24.33 -25.91 -9.31
CA SER A 138 -23.20 -26.77 -9.01
C SER A 138 -23.61 -28.17 -8.54
N SER A 139 -22.77 -29.13 -8.87
CA SER A 139 -22.71 -30.42 -8.19
C SER A 139 -21.84 -30.32 -6.93
N TYR A 140 -21.92 -31.35 -6.08
CA TYR A 140 -21.15 -31.42 -4.85
C TYR A 140 -19.65 -31.22 -5.08
N SER A 141 -19.04 -30.36 -4.29
CA SER A 141 -17.58 -30.19 -4.25
C SER A 141 -17.13 -29.64 -2.91
N SER A 142 -15.82 -29.64 -2.69
CA SER A 142 -15.20 -29.13 -1.48
C SER A 142 -13.80 -28.61 -1.78
N PHE A 143 -13.40 -27.53 -1.11
CA PHE A 143 -12.05 -26.99 -1.22
C PHE A 143 -11.65 -26.29 0.08
N ARG A 144 -10.36 -25.96 0.20
CA ARG A 144 -9.85 -25.21 1.34
C ARG A 144 -10.12 -23.72 1.16
N ALA A 145 -10.95 -23.16 2.03
CA ALA A 145 -11.16 -21.73 2.19
C ALA A 145 -10.50 -21.30 3.50
N LEU A 146 -9.45 -20.47 3.42
CA LEU A 146 -8.69 -20.00 4.58
C LEU A 146 -8.22 -21.16 5.51
N SER A 147 -8.65 -21.15 6.77
CA SER A 147 -8.33 -22.16 7.78
C SER A 147 -9.23 -23.41 7.77
N HIS A 148 -10.25 -23.46 6.92
CA HIS A 148 -11.28 -24.51 6.94
C HIS A 148 -11.47 -25.18 5.57
N VAL A 149 -12.20 -26.30 5.55
CA VAL A 149 -12.66 -26.93 4.31
C VAL A 149 -14.13 -26.58 4.14
N SER A 150 -14.45 -25.88 3.06
CA SER A 150 -15.82 -25.55 2.69
C SER A 150 -16.32 -26.60 1.71
N SER A 151 -17.51 -27.14 1.97
CA SER A 151 -18.19 -28.10 1.11
C SER A 151 -19.55 -27.55 0.73
N TYR A 152 -19.95 -27.75 -0.51
CA TYR A 152 -21.19 -27.18 -1.04
C TYR A 152 -21.84 -28.09 -2.06
N ASN A 153 -23.13 -27.84 -2.31
CA ASN A 153 -23.90 -28.47 -3.38
C ASN A 153 -25.00 -27.50 -3.82
N ASN A 154 -25.36 -27.49 -5.10
CA ASN A 154 -26.46 -26.68 -5.63
C ASN A 154 -26.31 -25.16 -5.42
N VAL A 155 -25.07 -24.64 -5.41
CA VAL A 155 -24.85 -23.18 -5.48
C VAL A 155 -25.07 -22.69 -6.91
N ARG A 156 -25.51 -21.44 -7.07
CA ARG A 156 -25.98 -20.90 -8.34
C ARG A 156 -25.08 -19.79 -8.88
N ASN A 157 -24.89 -19.80 -10.19
CA ASN A 157 -24.32 -18.70 -10.96
C ASN A 157 -25.19 -18.39 -12.18
N PHE A 158 -25.14 -17.16 -12.65
CA PHE A 158 -25.63 -16.80 -13.99
C PHE A 158 -24.45 -16.38 -14.86
N ALA A 159 -24.35 -16.98 -16.05
CA ALA A 159 -23.32 -16.65 -17.02
C ALA A 159 -23.96 -16.21 -18.34
N LEU A 160 -23.52 -15.06 -18.86
CA LEU A 160 -23.94 -14.54 -20.16
C LEU A 160 -22.73 -14.50 -21.09
N ARG A 161 -22.74 -15.35 -22.13
CA ARG A 161 -21.67 -15.43 -23.13
C ARG A 161 -22.04 -14.65 -24.38
N PHE A 162 -21.13 -13.79 -24.84
CA PHE A 162 -21.22 -13.07 -26.11
C PHE A 162 -20.23 -13.67 -27.09
N HIS A 163 -20.74 -14.13 -28.23
CA HIS A 163 -19.97 -14.73 -29.31
C HIS A 163 -20.37 -14.11 -30.64
N ASP A 164 -19.39 -13.58 -31.39
CA ASP A 164 -19.65 -12.83 -32.62
C ASP A 164 -19.24 -13.61 -33.87
N LEU A 165 -20.25 -13.99 -34.67
CA LEU A 165 -20.07 -14.73 -35.92
C LEU A 165 -19.46 -13.86 -37.04
N ARG A 166 -19.47 -12.52 -36.90
CA ARG A 166 -18.92 -11.60 -37.91
C ARG A 166 -17.41 -11.53 -37.88
N ALA A 167 -16.80 -11.81 -36.73
CA ALA A 167 -15.36 -11.80 -36.60
C ALA A 167 -14.74 -12.99 -37.36
N LYS A 168 -13.50 -12.83 -37.83
CA LYS A 168 -12.78 -13.88 -38.57
C LYS A 168 -12.69 -15.16 -37.73
N GLY A 169 -13.01 -16.31 -38.30
CA GLY A 169 -13.11 -17.57 -37.55
C GLY A 169 -14.32 -17.62 -36.62
N GLY A 170 -15.34 -16.79 -36.83
CA GLY A 170 -16.54 -16.70 -35.99
C GLY A 170 -17.40 -17.96 -35.93
N ASN A 171 -17.12 -18.98 -36.74
CA ASN A 171 -17.77 -20.29 -36.60
C ASN A 171 -16.97 -21.25 -35.71
N ASP A 172 -15.74 -20.89 -35.32
CA ASP A 172 -14.87 -21.70 -34.46
C ASP A 172 -15.05 -21.30 -32.99
N SER A 173 -14.76 -22.23 -32.08
CA SER A 173 -14.72 -21.93 -30.64
C SER A 173 -13.60 -20.92 -30.34
N LYS A 174 -13.94 -19.81 -29.67
CA LYS A 174 -12.99 -18.76 -29.31
C LYS A 174 -12.69 -18.77 -27.83
N LEU A 175 -11.47 -18.36 -27.49
CA LEU A 175 -11.10 -18.10 -26.11
C LEU A 175 -11.86 -16.88 -25.57
N ALA A 176 -12.21 -16.95 -24.29
CA ALA A 176 -13.07 -16.00 -23.62
C ALA A 176 -12.33 -15.18 -22.58
N PHE A 177 -12.74 -13.91 -22.46
CA PHE A 177 -12.42 -13.06 -21.33
C PHE A 177 -13.59 -13.04 -20.34
N LEU A 178 -13.31 -13.30 -19.06
CA LEU A 178 -14.31 -13.34 -18.00
C LEU A 178 -14.39 -11.99 -17.27
N ILE A 179 -15.59 -11.46 -17.09
CA ILE A 179 -15.89 -10.36 -16.17
C ILE A 179 -16.72 -10.96 -15.05
N ASN A 180 -16.18 -10.93 -13.83
CA ASN A 180 -16.78 -11.54 -12.65
C ASN A 180 -17.26 -10.49 -11.64
N CYS A 181 -18.42 -10.73 -11.06
CA CYS A 181 -18.91 -10.04 -9.88
C CYS A 181 -19.89 -10.95 -9.12
N HIS A 182 -20.02 -10.77 -7.81
CA HIS A 182 -21.01 -11.48 -7.00
C HIS A 182 -22.23 -10.61 -6.67
N TYR A 183 -23.40 -11.25 -6.53
CA TYR A 183 -24.68 -10.60 -6.24
C TYR A 183 -25.24 -10.96 -4.86
N ASP A 184 -24.69 -11.98 -4.21
CA ASP A 184 -24.95 -12.27 -2.80
C ASP A 184 -24.31 -11.22 -1.90
N THR A 185 -24.63 -11.25 -0.61
CA THR A 185 -24.14 -10.26 0.37
C THR A 185 -23.75 -10.92 1.67
N ALA A 186 -22.81 -10.30 2.39
CA ALA A 186 -22.61 -10.59 3.80
C ALA A 186 -23.91 -10.48 4.63
N PRO A 187 -24.02 -11.27 5.70
CA PRO A 187 -25.17 -11.24 6.60
C PRO A 187 -25.50 -9.83 7.12
N GLY A 188 -26.74 -9.39 6.87
CA GLY A 188 -27.24 -8.11 7.37
C GLY A 188 -26.78 -6.87 6.59
N SER A 189 -26.08 -7.04 5.47
CA SER A 189 -25.74 -5.98 4.52
C SER A 189 -26.71 -5.96 3.34
N PRO A 190 -27.20 -4.80 2.87
CA PRO A 190 -27.85 -4.66 1.57
C PRO A 190 -26.89 -4.86 0.39
N GLY A 191 -25.58 -4.80 0.59
CA GLY A 191 -24.55 -5.10 -0.41
C GLY A 191 -24.61 -4.22 -1.67
N ALA A 192 -24.77 -2.90 -1.49
CA ALA A 192 -24.83 -1.98 -2.62
C ALA A 192 -23.48 -1.84 -3.32
N SER A 193 -22.41 -1.57 -2.56
CA SER A 193 -21.06 -1.49 -3.10
C SER A 193 -20.34 -2.83 -3.12
N ASP A 194 -20.83 -3.77 -2.31
CA ASP A 194 -20.28 -5.11 -2.08
C ASP A 194 -21.29 -6.20 -2.47
N ALA A 195 -21.34 -6.62 -3.74
CA ALA A 195 -20.71 -5.99 -4.90
C ALA A 195 -21.74 -5.56 -5.96
N PHE A 196 -23.02 -5.38 -5.59
CA PHE A 196 -24.10 -5.31 -6.57
C PHE A 196 -24.02 -4.11 -7.54
N VAL A 197 -23.37 -3.00 -7.16
CA VAL A 197 -23.08 -1.89 -8.09
C VAL A 197 -22.32 -2.35 -9.33
N ASN A 198 -21.38 -3.28 -9.17
CA ASN A 198 -20.60 -3.83 -10.27
C ASN A 198 -21.47 -4.78 -11.12
N CYS A 199 -22.36 -5.57 -10.50
CA CYS A 199 -23.39 -6.33 -11.22
C CYS A 199 -24.30 -5.41 -12.05
N ALA A 200 -24.79 -4.31 -11.48
CA ALA A 200 -25.64 -3.35 -12.18
C ALA A 200 -24.91 -2.70 -13.38
N VAL A 201 -23.63 -2.37 -13.22
CA VAL A 201 -22.78 -1.87 -14.32
C VAL A 201 -22.61 -2.94 -15.39
N MET A 202 -22.36 -4.20 -15.02
CA MET A 202 -22.26 -5.31 -15.97
C MET A 202 -23.54 -5.51 -16.77
N LEU A 203 -24.73 -5.42 -16.15
CA LEU A 203 -26.01 -5.50 -16.85
C LEU A 203 -26.14 -4.42 -17.93
N GLU A 204 -25.79 -3.18 -17.62
CA GLU A 204 -25.85 -2.07 -18.59
C GLU A 204 -24.81 -2.23 -19.70
N VAL A 205 -23.59 -2.67 -19.38
CA VAL A 205 -22.56 -2.99 -20.38
C VAL A 205 -23.05 -4.10 -21.31
N CYS A 206 -23.64 -5.17 -20.75
CA CYS A 206 -24.23 -6.26 -21.52
C CYS A 206 -25.35 -5.77 -22.44
N ARG A 207 -26.24 -4.90 -21.96
CA ARG A 207 -27.31 -4.28 -22.76
C ARG A 207 -26.75 -3.50 -23.95
N ILE A 208 -25.68 -2.73 -23.75
CA ILE A 208 -25.01 -1.98 -24.82
C ILE A 208 -24.37 -2.92 -25.84
N LEU A 209 -23.64 -3.95 -25.38
CA LEU A 209 -22.97 -4.91 -26.27
C LEU A 209 -23.97 -5.74 -27.08
N ALA A 210 -25.10 -6.13 -26.49
CA ALA A 210 -26.16 -6.91 -27.15
C ALA A 210 -26.77 -6.22 -28.37
N THR A 211 -26.60 -4.89 -28.50
CA THR A 211 -27.00 -4.15 -29.72
C THR A 211 -26.18 -4.52 -30.96
N GLY A 212 -25.05 -5.21 -30.78
CA GLY A 212 -24.20 -5.67 -31.88
C GLY A 212 -23.44 -4.54 -32.60
N SER A 213 -23.39 -3.34 -32.04
CA SER A 213 -22.67 -2.19 -32.62
C SER A 213 -21.14 -2.39 -32.66
N LEU A 214 -20.62 -3.23 -31.76
CA LEU A 214 -19.21 -3.60 -31.69
C LEU A 214 -19.02 -5.00 -32.28
N ILE A 215 -17.97 -5.20 -33.09
CA ILE A 215 -17.53 -6.54 -33.49
C ILE A 215 -16.61 -7.10 -32.40
N LEU A 216 -16.90 -8.30 -31.90
CA LEU A 216 -16.11 -8.97 -30.87
C LEU A 216 -15.14 -9.99 -31.49
N PHE A 217 -13.85 -9.74 -31.39
CA PHE A 217 -12.83 -10.70 -31.78
C PHE A 217 -12.70 -11.82 -30.75
N ASN A 218 -12.75 -11.47 -29.46
CA ASN A 218 -12.72 -12.40 -28.34
C ASN A 218 -14.14 -12.64 -27.79
N ASP A 219 -14.40 -13.84 -27.30
CA ASP A 219 -15.64 -14.09 -26.56
C ASP A 219 -15.59 -13.36 -25.22
N LEU A 220 -16.75 -12.90 -24.76
CA LEU A 220 -16.90 -12.29 -23.44
C LEU A 220 -17.87 -13.13 -22.62
N ILE A 221 -17.51 -13.42 -21.38
CA ILE A 221 -18.39 -14.07 -20.41
C ILE A 221 -18.57 -13.13 -19.24
N PHE A 222 -19.81 -12.75 -18.96
CA PHE A 222 -20.18 -12.02 -17.75
C PHE A 222 -20.75 -13.01 -16.75
N LEU A 223 -20.14 -13.08 -15.57
CA LEU A 223 -20.47 -14.03 -14.54
C LEU A 223 -20.98 -13.31 -13.28
N PHE A 224 -22.18 -13.70 -12.86
CA PHE A 224 -22.85 -13.22 -11.66
C PHE A 224 -22.88 -14.36 -10.63
N ASN A 225 -22.06 -14.23 -9.59
CA ASN A 225 -21.82 -15.24 -8.56
C ASN A 225 -22.79 -15.11 -7.38
N GLY A 226 -23.33 -16.23 -6.89
CA GLY A 226 -24.37 -16.22 -5.85
C GLY A 226 -23.94 -16.66 -4.46
N ALA A 227 -22.64 -16.90 -4.22
CA ALA A 227 -22.13 -17.35 -2.91
C ALA A 227 -20.64 -17.02 -2.72
N GLU A 228 -20.25 -15.77 -2.99
CA GLU A 228 -18.90 -15.27 -2.67
C GLU A 228 -18.74 -15.12 -1.15
N GLU A 229 -19.73 -14.49 -0.51
CA GLU A 229 -19.73 -14.12 0.92
C GLU A 229 -19.97 -15.35 1.82
N SER A 230 -20.13 -16.52 1.20
CA SER A 230 -20.16 -17.83 1.85
C SER A 230 -18.86 -18.60 1.61
N MET A 231 -17.75 -17.87 1.47
CA MET A 231 -16.40 -18.38 1.22
C MET A 231 -16.15 -18.88 -0.20
N LEU A 232 -16.45 -18.03 -1.19
CA LEU A 232 -16.07 -18.16 -2.60
C LEU A 232 -16.61 -19.43 -3.29
N LEU A 233 -17.75 -19.95 -2.83
CA LEU A 233 -18.26 -21.26 -3.25
C LEU A 233 -18.68 -21.27 -4.71
N SER A 234 -19.33 -20.18 -5.15
CA SER A 234 -19.96 -20.13 -6.46
C SER A 234 -18.94 -19.89 -7.58
N SER A 235 -17.91 -19.08 -7.36
CA SER A 235 -16.78 -18.96 -8.30
C SER A 235 -16.01 -20.27 -8.42
N HIS A 236 -15.80 -20.98 -7.30
CA HIS A 236 -15.14 -22.29 -7.30
C HIS A 236 -15.97 -23.30 -8.09
N ALA A 237 -17.28 -23.31 -7.87
CA ALA A 237 -18.19 -24.13 -8.67
C ALA A 237 -18.12 -23.82 -10.16
N PHE A 238 -18.17 -22.54 -10.54
CA PHE A 238 -18.13 -22.15 -11.94
C PHE A 238 -16.84 -22.59 -12.61
N ILE A 239 -15.68 -22.22 -12.06
CA ILE A 239 -14.41 -22.44 -12.74
C ILE A 239 -13.98 -23.91 -12.80
N THR A 240 -14.47 -24.75 -11.87
CA THR A 240 -14.12 -26.18 -11.82
C THR A 240 -15.12 -27.09 -12.52
N GLN A 241 -16.38 -26.66 -12.70
CA GLN A 241 -17.46 -27.55 -13.18
C GLN A 241 -18.13 -27.05 -14.47
N HIS A 242 -18.14 -25.75 -14.75
CA HIS A 242 -18.92 -25.20 -15.86
C HIS A 242 -18.25 -25.45 -17.22
N LYS A 243 -19.05 -25.80 -18.23
CA LYS A 243 -18.57 -26.13 -19.59
C LYS A 243 -17.80 -24.99 -20.27
N TRP A 244 -18.08 -23.73 -19.93
CA TRP A 244 -17.36 -22.57 -20.51
C TRP A 244 -16.06 -22.24 -19.77
N ALA A 245 -15.76 -22.86 -18.63
CA ALA A 245 -14.55 -22.56 -17.85
C ALA A 245 -13.25 -22.93 -18.60
N THR A 246 -13.32 -23.88 -19.53
CA THR A 246 -12.18 -24.30 -20.36
C THR A 246 -11.72 -23.19 -21.30
N ASP A 247 -12.64 -22.35 -21.76
CA ASP A 247 -12.39 -21.32 -22.78
C ASP A 247 -11.80 -20.04 -22.17
N ILE A 248 -11.89 -19.88 -20.85
CA ILE A 248 -11.49 -18.67 -20.15
C ILE A 248 -9.96 -18.61 -20.01
N VAL A 249 -9.37 -17.54 -20.53
CA VAL A 249 -7.90 -17.35 -20.55
C VAL A 249 -7.42 -16.10 -19.83
N ALA A 250 -8.32 -15.17 -19.52
CA ALA A 250 -8.07 -14.05 -18.63
C ALA A 250 -9.38 -13.58 -17.98
N PHE A 251 -9.28 -12.86 -16.86
CA PHE A 251 -10.44 -12.30 -16.19
C PHE A 251 -10.23 -10.92 -15.57
N MET A 252 -11.34 -10.24 -15.27
CA MET A 252 -11.42 -9.09 -14.39
C MET A 252 -12.44 -9.40 -13.28
N ASN A 253 -12.00 -9.34 -12.02
CA ASN A 253 -12.85 -9.45 -10.85
C ASN A 253 -13.22 -8.05 -10.33
N LEU A 254 -14.51 -7.83 -10.06
CA LEU A 254 -15.06 -6.56 -9.58
C LEU A 254 -15.70 -6.75 -8.20
N GLU A 255 -15.14 -6.05 -7.22
CA GLU A 255 -15.34 -6.27 -5.79
C GLU A 255 -15.66 -4.97 -5.02
N GLY A 256 -16.05 -5.08 -3.74
CA GLY A 256 -16.26 -3.95 -2.84
C GLY A 256 -15.86 -4.20 -1.39
N ALA A 257 -14.77 -3.59 -0.92
CA ALA A 257 -14.37 -3.53 0.49
C ALA A 257 -14.67 -2.14 1.14
N GLY A 258 -15.59 -1.38 0.55
CA GLY A 258 -16.00 -0.02 0.91
C GLY A 258 -16.99 0.53 -0.12
N ALA A 259 -17.58 1.71 0.12
CA ALA A 259 -18.75 2.17 -0.66
C ALA A 259 -18.58 3.43 -1.52
N ALA A 260 -17.36 4.00 -1.59
CA ALA A 260 -17.18 5.30 -2.20
C ALA A 260 -16.17 5.34 -3.35
N LYS A 261 -16.42 6.26 -4.28
CA LYS A 261 -15.47 6.82 -5.25
C LYS A 261 -15.02 5.87 -6.37
N ARG A 262 -13.76 5.44 -6.37
CA ARG A 262 -13.07 4.80 -7.50
C ARG A 262 -12.72 3.36 -7.15
N LEU A 263 -12.85 2.46 -8.13
CA LEU A 263 -12.32 1.11 -8.03
C LEU A 263 -10.79 1.15 -7.99
N PHE A 264 -10.23 0.59 -6.92
CA PHE A 264 -8.80 0.41 -6.74
C PHE A 264 -8.35 -0.89 -7.37
N LEU A 265 -7.45 -0.84 -8.35
CA LEU A 265 -6.74 -2.01 -8.85
C LEU A 265 -5.66 -2.40 -7.84
N PHE A 266 -5.90 -3.49 -7.11
CA PHE A 266 -5.05 -3.93 -6.02
C PHE A 266 -4.32 -5.24 -6.30
N GLN A 267 -4.75 -6.05 -7.28
CA GLN A 267 -3.99 -7.23 -7.71
C GLN A 267 -3.95 -7.36 -9.23
N SER A 268 -2.78 -7.80 -9.73
CA SER A 268 -2.58 -8.20 -11.12
C SER A 268 -2.12 -9.66 -11.17
N GLY A 269 -2.67 -10.42 -12.11
CA GLY A 269 -2.33 -11.82 -12.34
C GLY A 269 -0.84 -11.99 -12.63
N PRO A 270 -0.20 -13.08 -12.19
CA PRO A 270 1.16 -13.39 -12.65
C PRO A 270 1.14 -13.73 -14.14
N GLY A 271 2.30 -13.62 -14.81
CA GLY A 271 2.48 -14.10 -16.18
C GLY A 271 2.35 -13.01 -17.27
N PRO A 272 2.67 -13.37 -18.52
CA PRO A 272 2.84 -12.40 -19.61
C PRO A 272 1.53 -11.71 -20.01
N SER A 273 0.38 -12.33 -19.73
CA SER A 273 -0.93 -11.73 -19.93
C SER A 273 -1.14 -10.46 -19.10
N SER A 274 -0.46 -10.32 -17.95
CA SER A 274 -0.56 -9.13 -17.08
C SER A 274 -0.25 -7.83 -17.83
N ASP A 275 0.75 -7.83 -18.71
CA ASP A 275 1.18 -6.65 -19.46
C ASP A 275 0.03 -6.10 -20.32
N VAL A 276 -0.64 -7.00 -21.05
CA VAL A 276 -1.77 -6.67 -21.92
C VAL A 276 -2.98 -6.20 -21.11
N LEU A 277 -3.28 -6.85 -19.97
CA LEU A 277 -4.40 -6.47 -19.12
C LEU A 277 -4.20 -5.10 -18.46
N LEU A 278 -2.98 -4.83 -17.97
CA LEU A 278 -2.64 -3.55 -17.38
C LEU A 278 -2.61 -2.43 -18.43
N GLU A 279 -2.13 -2.72 -19.64
CA GLU A 279 -2.21 -1.79 -20.78
C GLU A 279 -3.68 -1.45 -21.11
N ALA A 280 -4.55 -2.46 -21.20
CA ALA A 280 -5.98 -2.25 -21.42
C ALA A 280 -6.61 -1.42 -20.29
N TYR A 281 -6.25 -1.67 -19.03
CA TYR A 281 -6.69 -0.87 -17.89
C TYR A 281 -6.23 0.59 -18.00
N ALA A 282 -4.94 0.83 -18.23
CA ALA A 282 -4.37 2.18 -18.34
C ALA A 282 -4.97 2.98 -19.50
N ASN A 283 -5.34 2.32 -20.60
CA ASN A 283 -5.95 2.96 -21.77
C ASN A 283 -7.46 3.20 -21.64
N SER A 284 -8.15 2.51 -20.72
CA SER A 284 -9.60 2.62 -20.55
C SER A 284 -10.02 3.45 -19.33
N PHE A 285 -9.27 3.40 -18.23
CA PHE A 285 -9.63 4.08 -16.99
C PHE A 285 -9.21 5.55 -17.01
N LYS A 286 -10.17 6.48 -17.00
CA LYS A 286 -9.91 7.94 -17.09
C LYS A 286 -9.40 8.56 -15.79
N GLN A 287 -9.78 7.98 -14.66
CA GLN A 287 -9.35 8.38 -13.31
C GLN A 287 -8.91 7.12 -12.57
N PRO A 288 -7.79 6.50 -12.97
CA PRO A 288 -7.35 5.24 -12.39
C PRO A 288 -7.04 5.41 -10.90
N LEU A 289 -7.19 4.33 -10.16
CA LEU A 289 -6.69 4.21 -8.79
C LEU A 289 -6.02 2.85 -8.74
N ALA A 290 -4.70 2.81 -8.67
CA ALA A 290 -3.94 1.59 -8.86
C ALA A 290 -2.64 1.63 -8.07
N SER A 291 -2.29 0.52 -7.42
CA SER A 291 -1.01 0.38 -6.74
C SER A 291 -0.74 -1.08 -6.42
N VAL A 292 0.41 -1.55 -6.88
CA VAL A 292 0.94 -2.88 -6.53
C VAL A 292 1.21 -3.05 -5.03
N LEU A 293 1.13 -1.97 -4.24
CA LEU A 293 1.15 -2.09 -2.77
C LEU A 293 0.02 -2.97 -2.26
N GLY A 294 -1.19 -2.88 -2.84
CA GLY A 294 -2.30 -3.78 -2.49
C GLY A 294 -1.91 -5.25 -2.68
N GLU A 295 -1.30 -5.55 -3.82
CA GLU A 295 -0.91 -6.91 -4.19
C GLU A 295 0.10 -7.47 -3.20
N ASP A 296 1.11 -6.67 -2.83
CA ASP A 296 2.10 -7.06 -1.83
C ASP A 296 1.46 -7.31 -0.46
N LEU A 297 0.49 -6.49 -0.03
CA LEU A 297 -0.21 -6.67 1.24
C LEU A 297 -0.97 -8.01 1.31
N PHE A 298 -1.70 -8.37 0.25
CA PHE A 298 -2.36 -9.68 0.15
C PHE A 298 -1.34 -10.82 0.05
N GLN A 299 -0.29 -10.64 -0.75
CA GLN A 299 0.72 -11.69 -0.96
C GLN A 299 1.56 -11.98 0.28
N PHE A 300 1.77 -10.98 1.16
CA PHE A 300 2.42 -11.16 2.46
C PHE A 300 1.46 -11.63 3.56
N GLY A 301 0.16 -11.79 3.27
CA GLY A 301 -0.84 -12.24 4.24
C GLY A 301 -1.13 -11.22 5.34
N LEU A 302 -0.98 -9.92 5.02
CA LEU A 302 -1.29 -8.83 5.95
C LEU A 302 -2.78 -8.44 5.93
N VAL A 303 -3.51 -8.93 4.91
CA VAL A 303 -4.95 -8.84 4.79
C VAL A 303 -5.54 -10.22 5.03
N LEU A 304 -6.46 -10.33 5.99
CA LEU A 304 -7.15 -11.57 6.34
C LEU A 304 -8.50 -11.65 5.61
N SER A 305 -8.47 -11.47 4.29
CA SER A 305 -9.63 -11.54 3.40
C SER A 305 -9.16 -12.11 2.07
N ASP A 306 -10.10 -12.60 1.29
CA ASP A 306 -9.86 -13.13 -0.04
C ASP A 306 -11.01 -12.75 -0.96
N THR A 307 -10.87 -13.02 -2.26
CA THR A 307 -11.89 -12.71 -3.27
C THR A 307 -11.96 -13.84 -4.30
N ASP A 308 -12.98 -13.81 -5.14
CA ASP A 308 -13.11 -14.70 -6.31
C ASP A 308 -11.87 -14.71 -7.22
N TYR A 309 -11.05 -13.64 -7.23
CA TYR A 309 -9.79 -13.59 -7.96
C TYR A 309 -8.87 -14.76 -7.60
N ARG A 310 -8.76 -15.13 -6.31
CA ARG A 310 -7.92 -16.28 -5.93
C ARG A 310 -8.44 -17.54 -6.56
N ILE A 311 -9.76 -17.73 -6.61
CA ILE A 311 -10.36 -18.96 -7.12
C ILE A 311 -10.07 -19.14 -8.60
N PHE A 312 -10.26 -18.11 -9.41
CA PHE A 312 -9.92 -18.17 -10.83
C PHE A 312 -8.42 -18.34 -11.07
N ARG A 313 -7.58 -17.70 -10.26
CA ARG A 313 -6.12 -17.87 -10.31
C ARG A 313 -5.72 -19.30 -9.96
N ASP A 314 -6.15 -19.81 -8.81
CA ASP A 314 -5.61 -21.03 -8.19
C ASP A 314 -6.26 -22.31 -8.70
N TYR A 315 -7.56 -22.30 -8.97
CA TYR A 315 -8.31 -23.47 -9.46
C TYR A 315 -8.57 -23.40 -10.97
N GLY A 316 -8.71 -22.20 -11.52
CA GLY A 316 -8.86 -22.01 -12.98
C GLY A 316 -7.55 -21.90 -13.74
N LEU A 317 -6.44 -21.65 -13.05
CA LEU A 317 -5.14 -21.30 -13.64
C LEU A 317 -5.25 -20.11 -14.60
N VAL A 318 -6.13 -19.14 -14.29
CA VAL A 318 -6.37 -17.99 -15.15
C VAL A 318 -5.67 -16.76 -14.59
N PRO A 319 -4.91 -15.97 -15.37
CA PRO A 319 -4.46 -14.65 -14.95
C PRO A 319 -5.61 -13.63 -15.00
N GLY A 320 -5.61 -12.63 -14.12
CA GLY A 320 -6.64 -11.59 -14.16
C GLY A 320 -6.30 -10.31 -13.42
N LEU A 321 -7.24 -9.37 -13.36
CA LEU A 321 -7.16 -8.17 -12.54
C LEU A 321 -8.17 -8.26 -11.40
N ASP A 322 -7.82 -7.72 -10.24
CA ASP A 322 -8.72 -7.60 -9.09
C ASP A 322 -8.91 -6.14 -8.70
N LEU A 323 -10.16 -5.69 -8.70
CA LEU A 323 -10.52 -4.30 -8.45
C LEU A 323 -11.59 -4.22 -7.38
N ALA A 324 -11.37 -3.41 -6.35
CA ALA A 324 -12.32 -3.23 -5.26
C ALA A 324 -12.59 -1.75 -4.97
N TYR A 325 -13.81 -1.44 -4.56
CA TYR A 325 -14.02 -0.23 -3.77
C TYR A 325 -13.29 -0.37 -2.43
N ILE A 326 -12.52 0.63 -2.02
CA ILE A 326 -11.80 0.59 -0.73
C ILE A 326 -11.99 1.85 0.11
N GLN A 327 -12.49 2.92 -0.50
CA GLN A 327 -12.75 4.17 0.20
C GLN A 327 -14.10 4.07 0.91
N ASP A 328 -14.21 4.71 2.07
CA ASP A 328 -15.35 4.53 2.98
C ASP A 328 -15.56 3.07 3.43
N GLY A 329 -14.46 2.35 3.74
CA GLY A 329 -14.53 0.95 4.19
C GLY A 329 -15.30 0.72 5.49
N TYR A 330 -15.76 1.76 6.19
CA TYR A 330 -16.52 1.62 7.45
C TYR A 330 -17.87 0.93 7.27
N VAL A 331 -18.43 0.95 6.05
CA VAL A 331 -19.76 0.41 5.76
C VAL A 331 -19.72 -1.02 5.23
N TYR A 332 -18.53 -1.54 4.93
CA TYR A 332 -18.32 -2.90 4.44
C TYR A 332 -18.94 -3.93 5.39
N HIS A 333 -19.72 -4.86 4.83
CA HIS A 333 -20.50 -5.86 5.57
C HIS A 333 -21.51 -5.31 6.58
N THR A 334 -21.96 -4.06 6.43
CA THR A 334 -22.91 -3.43 7.35
C THR A 334 -24.24 -3.05 6.68
N PRO A 335 -25.32 -2.81 7.46
CA PRO A 335 -26.58 -2.25 6.98
C PRO A 335 -26.47 -0.92 6.24
N TYR A 336 -25.31 -0.25 6.31
CA TYR A 336 -25.08 1.09 5.77
C TYR A 336 -24.44 1.04 4.39
N ASP A 337 -24.12 -0.14 3.87
CA ASP A 337 -23.75 -0.31 2.48
C ASP A 337 -25.00 -0.17 1.58
N THR A 338 -25.45 1.06 1.43
CA THR A 338 -26.66 1.45 0.69
C THR A 338 -26.31 2.15 -0.62
N GLU A 339 -27.23 2.09 -1.57
CA GLU A 339 -27.05 2.68 -2.89
C GLU A 339 -26.85 4.20 -2.88
N SER A 340 -27.38 4.88 -1.86
CA SER A 340 -27.24 6.34 -1.70
C SER A 340 -25.79 6.79 -1.51
N ARG A 341 -24.89 5.90 -1.06
CA ARG A 341 -23.47 6.23 -0.85
C ARG A 341 -22.66 6.36 -2.14
N ILE A 342 -23.13 5.71 -3.20
CA ILE A 342 -22.47 5.73 -4.50
C ILE A 342 -23.00 6.94 -5.27
N SER A 343 -22.17 7.94 -5.54
CA SER A 343 -22.59 9.12 -6.32
C SER A 343 -22.87 8.76 -7.78
N ASP A 344 -23.83 9.44 -8.44
CA ASP A 344 -24.10 9.25 -9.87
C ASP A 344 -22.87 9.58 -10.75
N ARG A 345 -22.00 10.48 -10.26
CA ARG A 345 -20.78 10.87 -10.96
C ARG A 345 -19.76 9.74 -10.98
N CYS A 346 -19.55 9.10 -9.83
CA CYS A 346 -18.71 7.91 -9.73
C CYS A 346 -19.32 6.71 -10.44
N LEU A 347 -20.64 6.53 -10.35
CA LEU A 347 -21.33 5.45 -11.06
C LEU A 347 -21.18 5.57 -12.58
N ARG A 348 -21.32 6.80 -13.11
CA ARG A 348 -21.03 7.09 -14.53
C ARG A 348 -19.59 6.76 -14.88
N LEU A 349 -18.63 7.26 -14.09
CA LEU A 349 -17.21 7.02 -14.32
C LEU A 349 -16.89 5.52 -14.35
N LEU A 350 -17.39 4.76 -13.37
CA LEU A 350 -17.22 3.32 -13.29
C LEU A 350 -17.76 2.64 -14.55
N GLY A 351 -19.02 2.90 -14.89
CA GLY A 351 -19.65 2.34 -16.07
C GLY A 351 -18.89 2.59 -17.36
N CYS A 352 -18.39 3.81 -17.52
CA CYS A 352 -17.63 4.20 -18.71
C CYS A 352 -16.25 3.53 -18.75
N ASN A 353 -15.57 3.41 -17.60
CA ASN A 353 -14.29 2.71 -17.51
C ASN A 353 -14.45 1.22 -17.86
N ILE A 354 -15.46 0.54 -17.28
CA ILE A 354 -15.71 -0.89 -17.54
C ILE A 354 -16.15 -1.11 -18.98
N LEU A 355 -17.06 -0.29 -19.52
CA LEU A 355 -17.47 -0.37 -20.92
C LEU A 355 -16.26 -0.19 -21.85
N SER A 356 -15.43 0.83 -21.61
CA SER A 356 -14.24 1.08 -22.42
C SER A 356 -13.22 -0.06 -22.31
N PHE A 357 -13.01 -0.62 -21.12
CA PHE A 357 -12.10 -1.76 -20.91
C PHE A 357 -12.60 -2.98 -21.68
N VAL A 358 -13.87 -3.34 -21.53
CA VAL A 358 -14.48 -4.48 -22.21
C VAL A 358 -14.42 -4.31 -23.73
N GLN A 359 -14.67 -3.10 -24.25
CA GLN A 359 -14.57 -2.82 -25.68
C GLN A 359 -13.15 -2.97 -26.24
N LEU A 360 -12.12 -2.60 -25.48
CA LEU A 360 -10.72 -2.79 -25.86
C LEU A 360 -10.36 -4.29 -25.86
N ILE A 361 -10.68 -4.99 -24.77
CA ILE A 361 -10.46 -6.42 -24.61
C ILE A 361 -11.18 -7.22 -25.70
N ALA A 362 -12.43 -6.88 -26.02
CA ALA A 362 -13.19 -7.56 -27.06
C ALA A 362 -12.50 -7.53 -28.44
N LYS A 363 -11.70 -6.50 -28.73
CA LYS A 363 -11.01 -6.30 -30.00
C LYS A 363 -9.55 -6.75 -30.00
N ASP A 364 -8.96 -7.01 -28.83
CA ASP A 364 -7.53 -7.28 -28.71
C ASP A 364 -7.18 -8.72 -29.09
N GLU A 365 -6.65 -8.92 -30.29
CA GLU A 365 -6.32 -10.26 -30.81
C GLU A 365 -5.27 -11.00 -29.96
N ARG A 366 -4.47 -10.29 -29.15
CA ARG A 366 -3.45 -10.89 -28.29
C ARG A 366 -4.03 -11.84 -27.25
N ILE A 367 -5.30 -11.67 -26.88
CA ILE A 367 -6.00 -12.53 -25.91
C ILE A 367 -6.12 -13.97 -26.41
N GLN A 368 -6.31 -14.19 -27.70
CA GLN A 368 -6.35 -15.54 -28.27
C GLN A 368 -5.00 -16.29 -28.17
N GLY A 369 -3.92 -15.58 -27.85
CA GLY A 369 -2.59 -16.16 -27.60
C GLY A 369 -2.28 -16.42 -26.12
N PHE A 370 -3.22 -16.13 -25.20
CA PHE A 370 -2.96 -16.30 -23.77
C PHE A 370 -2.90 -17.77 -23.37
N ILE A 371 -2.02 -18.05 -22.41
CA ILE A 371 -1.81 -19.39 -21.87
C ILE A 371 -2.18 -19.36 -20.40
N LYS A 372 -2.87 -20.40 -19.94
CA LYS A 372 -3.17 -20.61 -18.52
C LYS A 372 -1.88 -20.72 -17.69
N LEU A 373 -1.99 -20.35 -16.43
CA LEU A 373 -0.91 -20.37 -15.45
C LEU A 373 -0.43 -21.79 -15.15
N THR A 374 0.81 -21.92 -14.70
CA THR A 374 1.40 -23.21 -14.34
C THR A 374 1.09 -23.56 -12.87
N PRO A 375 0.51 -24.73 -12.58
CA PRO A 375 0.25 -25.16 -11.20
C PRO A 375 1.54 -25.50 -10.45
N ILE A 376 1.53 -25.40 -9.12
CA ILE A 376 2.63 -25.88 -8.26
C ILE A 376 2.50 -27.40 -8.08
N ASN A 377 3.62 -28.12 -8.14
CA ASN A 377 3.66 -29.56 -7.90
C ASN A 377 3.17 -29.92 -6.47
N HIS A 378 2.34 -30.96 -6.35
CA HIS A 378 1.74 -31.42 -5.09
C HIS A 378 2.74 -31.60 -3.92
N THR A 379 3.96 -32.08 -4.21
CA THR A 379 5.01 -32.27 -3.20
C THR A 379 5.50 -30.96 -2.59
N GLU A 380 5.58 -29.88 -3.39
CA GLU A 380 5.94 -28.54 -2.90
C GLU A 380 4.80 -27.90 -2.11
N THR A 381 3.54 -28.16 -2.49
CA THR A 381 2.36 -27.70 -1.76
C THR A 381 2.33 -28.28 -0.34
N LEU A 382 2.61 -29.58 -0.17
CA LEU A 382 2.68 -30.24 1.14
C LEU A 382 3.82 -29.68 2.02
N LEU A 383 5.00 -29.42 1.45
CA LEU A 383 6.12 -28.81 2.16
C LEU A 383 5.82 -27.38 2.63
N ARG A 384 5.13 -26.58 1.80
CA ARG A 384 4.73 -25.21 2.16
C ARG A 384 3.63 -25.16 3.21
N VAL A 385 2.69 -26.10 3.17
CA VAL A 385 1.66 -26.27 4.22
C VAL A 385 2.30 -26.69 5.55
N SER A 386 3.35 -27.53 5.52
CA SER A 386 4.09 -27.91 6.75
C SER A 386 5.01 -26.81 7.29
N ALA A 387 5.50 -25.91 6.43
CA ALA A 387 6.42 -24.83 6.81
C ALA A 387 5.72 -23.55 7.33
N SER A 388 4.38 -23.46 7.26
CA SER A 388 3.62 -22.27 7.66
C SER A 388 3.49 -22.10 9.19
N GLY A 389 4.29 -22.80 10.00
CA GLY A 389 4.41 -22.64 11.46
C GLY A 389 5.00 -21.30 11.94
N SER A 390 4.90 -20.25 11.13
CA SER A 390 5.22 -18.87 11.50
C SER A 390 4.20 -18.34 12.52
N PRO A 391 4.60 -17.54 13.53
CA PRO A 391 3.67 -16.92 14.49
C PRO A 391 2.60 -16.01 13.86
N LEU A 392 2.75 -15.66 12.58
CA LEU A 392 1.84 -14.83 11.78
C LEU A 392 1.05 -15.64 10.71
N GLY A 393 1.19 -16.97 10.67
CA GLY A 393 0.79 -17.81 9.52
C GLY A 393 -0.45 -18.69 9.70
N ARG A 394 -1.34 -18.43 10.65
CA ARG A 394 -2.52 -19.31 10.87
C ARG A 394 -3.60 -19.24 9.77
N ASN A 395 -3.66 -18.16 8.99
CA ASN A 395 -4.86 -17.86 8.19
C ASN A 395 -4.64 -17.76 6.66
N SER A 396 -3.42 -17.92 6.13
CA SER A 396 -3.17 -17.80 4.69
C SER A 396 -3.13 -19.16 3.97
N VAL A 397 -3.97 -19.32 2.94
CA VAL A 397 -3.87 -20.48 2.02
C VAL A 397 -2.63 -20.27 1.15
N PRO A 398 -1.64 -21.19 1.17
CA PRO A 398 -0.49 -21.05 0.28
C PRO A 398 -0.97 -21.07 -1.19
N PRO A 399 -0.41 -20.21 -2.06
CA PRO A 399 -0.84 -20.15 -3.46
C PRO A 399 -0.63 -21.52 -4.13
N LEU A 400 -1.59 -21.94 -4.96
CA LEU A 400 -1.55 -23.21 -5.69
C LEU A 400 -0.88 -23.10 -7.07
N VAL A 401 -0.48 -21.88 -7.45
CA VAL A 401 0.09 -21.55 -8.76
C VAL A 401 1.50 -21.02 -8.60
N THR A 402 2.37 -21.36 -9.55
CA THR A 402 3.74 -20.86 -9.54
C THR A 402 3.68 -19.35 -9.74
N ARG A 403 3.93 -18.61 -8.66
CA ARG A 403 4.18 -17.17 -8.74
C ARG A 403 5.50 -17.00 -9.49
N SER A 404 5.45 -16.68 -10.77
CA SER A 404 6.66 -16.28 -11.47
C SER A 404 7.20 -15.04 -10.77
N ALA A 405 8.38 -15.17 -10.15
CA ALA A 405 9.08 -14.05 -9.54
C ALA A 405 9.61 -13.05 -10.59
N THR A 406 9.51 -13.38 -11.88
CA THR A 406 10.08 -12.60 -13.00
C THR A 406 9.03 -11.99 -13.91
N VAL A 407 7.82 -12.56 -14.00
CA VAL A 407 6.76 -12.09 -14.92
C VAL A 407 5.62 -11.47 -14.11
N ARG A 408 5.86 -10.24 -13.67
CA ARG A 408 4.95 -9.34 -12.93
C ARG A 408 5.21 -7.91 -13.35
N ASN A 409 4.36 -6.99 -12.92
CA ASN A 409 4.54 -5.57 -13.15
C ASN A 409 4.62 -4.78 -11.85
N VAL A 410 5.41 -3.71 -11.87
CA VAL A 410 5.23 -2.58 -10.97
C VAL A 410 4.20 -1.68 -11.61
N TYR A 411 3.07 -1.49 -10.95
CA TYR A 411 2.04 -0.55 -11.40
C TYR A 411 1.62 0.35 -10.25
N PHE A 412 1.43 1.63 -10.56
CA PHE A 412 0.83 2.60 -9.65
C PHE A 412 0.30 3.79 -10.45
N ASP A 413 -0.75 4.42 -9.97
CA ASP A 413 -1.25 5.66 -10.54
C ASP A 413 -0.51 6.89 -9.98
N LEU A 414 -0.51 7.98 -10.75
CA LEU A 414 -0.02 9.27 -10.30
C LEU A 414 -1.19 10.22 -10.05
N PHE A 415 -1.62 10.34 -8.79
CA PHE A 415 -2.70 11.22 -8.33
C PHE A 415 -4.02 11.04 -9.12
N GLY A 416 -4.30 9.84 -9.60
CA GLY A 416 -5.47 9.51 -10.40
C GLY A 416 -5.49 10.06 -11.82
N THR A 417 -4.35 10.48 -12.38
CA THR A 417 -4.27 11.05 -13.73
C THR A 417 -3.92 10.02 -14.80
N PHE A 418 -2.96 9.14 -14.53
CA PHE A 418 -2.55 8.05 -15.40
C PHE A 418 -1.83 6.97 -14.58
N VAL A 419 -1.69 5.77 -15.16
CA VAL A 419 -0.99 4.64 -14.56
C VAL A 419 0.40 4.50 -15.15
N ILE A 420 1.39 4.28 -14.31
CA ILE A 420 2.73 3.87 -14.73
C ILE A 420 2.80 2.35 -14.59
N ILE A 421 3.22 1.67 -15.64
CA ILE A 421 3.38 0.20 -15.69
C ILE A 421 4.81 -0.09 -16.14
N VAL A 422 5.55 -0.87 -15.34
CA VAL A 422 6.91 -1.28 -15.68
C VAL A 422 7.09 -2.76 -15.34
N PRO A 423 7.62 -3.58 -16.26
CA PRO A 423 7.94 -4.97 -15.97
C PRO A 423 8.85 -5.10 -14.74
N TRP A 424 8.50 -6.03 -13.85
CA TRP A 424 9.20 -6.22 -12.57
C TRP A 424 10.69 -6.54 -12.77
N GLY A 425 11.04 -7.34 -13.78
CA GLY A 425 12.46 -7.61 -14.10
C GLY A 425 13.26 -6.34 -14.43
N VAL A 426 12.64 -5.39 -15.14
CA VAL A 426 13.25 -4.10 -15.46
C VAL A 426 13.39 -3.27 -14.19
N TRP A 427 12.31 -3.13 -13.40
CA TRP A 427 12.34 -2.34 -12.17
C TRP A 427 13.33 -2.90 -11.14
N LYS A 428 13.38 -4.22 -10.98
CA LYS A 428 14.36 -4.92 -10.16
C LYS A 428 15.77 -4.60 -10.61
N THR A 429 16.04 -4.68 -11.91
CA THR A 429 17.35 -4.31 -12.48
C THR A 429 17.69 -2.84 -12.20
N VAL A 430 16.73 -1.93 -12.36
CA VAL A 430 16.90 -0.51 -12.02
C VAL A 430 17.26 -0.34 -10.54
N ASN A 431 16.55 -0.98 -9.61
CA ASN A 431 16.86 -0.91 -8.18
C ASN A 431 18.28 -1.42 -7.87
N HIS A 432 18.71 -2.51 -8.50
CA HIS A 432 20.07 -3.05 -8.33
C HIS A 432 21.12 -2.11 -8.91
N LEU A 433 20.89 -1.57 -10.12
CA LEU A 433 21.80 -0.61 -10.75
C LEU A 433 21.89 0.70 -9.97
N LEU A 434 20.77 1.22 -9.44
CA LEU A 434 20.75 2.40 -8.58
C LEU A 434 21.54 2.17 -7.29
N PHE A 435 21.38 0.99 -6.67
CA PHE A 435 22.16 0.61 -5.49
C PHE A 435 23.66 0.54 -5.79
N LEU A 436 24.05 -0.15 -6.87
CA LEU A 436 25.45 -0.26 -7.30
C LEU A 436 26.05 1.11 -7.69
N PHE A 437 25.28 1.93 -8.40
CA PHE A 437 25.69 3.28 -8.79
C PHE A 437 25.89 4.17 -7.57
N LEU A 438 25.00 4.10 -6.58
CA LEU A 438 25.16 4.80 -5.32
C LEU A 438 26.42 4.33 -4.57
N CYS A 439 26.66 3.01 -4.49
CA CYS A 439 27.86 2.45 -3.90
C CYS A 439 29.12 2.96 -4.60
N PHE A 440 29.12 3.01 -5.95
CA PHE A 440 30.19 3.57 -6.74
C PHE A 440 30.41 5.06 -6.46
N LEU A 441 29.35 5.87 -6.37
CA LEU A 441 29.46 7.29 -6.04
C LEU A 441 30.04 7.50 -4.63
N ILE A 442 29.59 6.71 -3.65
CA ILE A 442 30.10 6.71 -2.27
C ILE A 442 31.59 6.34 -2.25
N PHE A 443 31.97 5.30 -3.01
CA PHE A 443 33.36 4.85 -3.14
C PHE A 443 34.25 5.89 -3.83
N ARG A 444 33.82 6.45 -4.97
CA ARG A 444 34.54 7.46 -5.74
C ARG A 444 34.77 8.73 -4.93
N ALA A 445 33.74 9.21 -4.22
CA ALA A 445 33.84 10.38 -3.35
C ALA A 445 34.91 10.20 -2.25
N ARG A 446 35.14 8.96 -1.80
CA ARG A 446 36.08 8.61 -0.73
C ARG A 446 37.49 8.27 -1.21
N ARG A 447 37.66 7.91 -2.49
CA ARG A 447 38.98 7.77 -3.12
C ARG A 447 39.64 9.13 -3.40
N LEU A 448 38.83 10.14 -3.71
CA LEU A 448 39.28 11.52 -3.94
C LEU A 448 39.51 12.22 -2.58
N VAL A 449 40.58 11.87 -1.85
CA VAL A 449 41.28 12.50 -0.67
C VAL A 449 40.48 13.28 0.42
N TYR A 450 39.37 13.94 0.09
CA TYR A 450 38.53 14.79 0.92
C TYR A 450 37.62 14.03 1.92
N VAL A 451 37.29 12.75 1.68
CA VAL A 451 36.35 11.97 2.54
C VAL A 451 36.95 10.61 2.92
N ARG A 452 37.07 10.30 4.22
CA ARG A 452 37.65 9.03 4.72
C ARG A 452 36.55 7.98 4.96
N TRP A 453 36.85 6.70 4.69
CA TRP A 453 35.94 5.57 4.94
C TRP A 453 35.48 5.44 6.39
N CYS A 454 36.36 5.70 7.36
CA CYS A 454 36.02 5.62 8.77
C CYS A 454 34.88 6.56 9.17
N ARG A 455 34.73 7.73 8.52
CA ARG A 455 33.65 8.69 8.78
C ARG A 455 32.29 8.13 8.37
N PHE A 456 32.22 7.61 7.15
CA PHE A 456 31.01 6.98 6.63
C PHE A 456 30.58 5.77 7.43
N VAL A 457 31.50 4.86 7.74
CA VAL A 457 31.19 3.67 8.54
C VAL A 457 30.66 4.07 9.92
N ALA A 458 31.26 5.08 10.55
CA ALA A 458 30.78 5.59 11.82
C ALA A 458 29.39 6.24 11.74
N ALA A 459 29.12 7.06 10.71
CA ALA A 459 27.79 7.63 10.47
C ALA A 459 26.74 6.55 10.18
N LEU A 460 27.07 5.56 9.35
CA LEU A 460 26.22 4.43 9.01
C LEU A 460 25.86 3.60 10.25
N LEU A 461 26.84 3.27 11.10
CA LEU A 461 26.59 2.54 12.34
C LEU A 461 25.63 3.28 13.27
N VAL A 462 25.81 4.61 13.43
CA VAL A 462 24.90 5.44 14.22
C VAL A 462 23.48 5.40 13.66
N GLN A 463 23.32 5.47 12.34
CA GLN A 463 22.00 5.43 11.72
C GLN A 463 21.35 4.05 11.81
N VAL A 464 22.09 2.96 11.58
CA VAL A 464 21.58 1.59 11.75
C VAL A 464 21.07 1.39 13.17
N ILE A 465 21.87 1.74 14.17
CA ILE A 465 21.48 1.62 15.58
C ILE A 465 20.25 2.49 15.88
N THR A 466 20.22 3.73 15.37
CA THR A 466 19.07 4.62 15.54
C THR A 466 17.79 4.03 14.96
N THR A 467 17.86 3.43 13.78
CA THR A 467 16.71 2.82 13.10
C THR A 467 16.24 1.57 13.83
N LEU A 468 17.15 0.69 14.25
CA LEU A 468 16.81 -0.53 14.99
C LEU A 468 16.15 -0.22 16.34
N LEU A 469 16.75 0.69 17.11
CA LEU A 469 16.16 1.14 18.37
C LEU A 469 14.85 1.90 18.16
N GLY A 470 14.71 2.62 17.04
CA GLY A 470 13.46 3.28 16.66
C GLY A 470 12.33 2.31 16.33
N PHE A 471 12.65 1.20 15.68
CA PHE A 471 11.67 0.15 15.44
C PHE A 471 11.22 -0.49 16.74
N VAL A 472 12.15 -0.78 17.66
CA VAL A 472 11.83 -1.26 19.02
C VAL A 472 10.96 -0.24 19.77
N PHE A 473 11.29 1.06 19.68
CA PHE A 473 10.48 2.13 20.24
C PHE A 473 9.06 2.12 19.67
N SER A 474 8.90 1.96 18.35
CA SER A 474 7.58 1.89 17.71
C SER A 474 6.78 0.65 18.14
N VAL A 475 7.43 -0.51 18.27
CA VAL A 475 6.78 -1.73 18.80
C VAL A 475 6.28 -1.49 20.23
N VAL A 476 7.11 -0.93 21.09
CA VAL A 476 6.74 -0.60 22.47
C VAL A 476 5.61 0.43 22.50
N LEU A 477 5.67 1.46 21.65
CA LEU A 477 4.64 2.49 21.55
C LEU A 477 3.27 1.89 21.17
N GLY A 478 3.23 1.06 20.13
CA GLY A 478 2.02 0.36 19.71
C GLY A 478 1.46 -0.57 20.79
N LEU A 479 2.31 -1.30 21.51
CA LEU A 479 1.90 -2.13 22.65
C LEU A 479 1.34 -1.28 23.80
N LEU A 480 1.96 -0.14 24.10
CA LEU A 480 1.52 0.78 25.15
C LEU A 480 0.14 1.34 24.84
N TYR A 481 -0.08 1.88 23.64
CA TYR A 481 -1.41 2.39 23.26
C TYR A 481 -2.46 1.31 23.24
N HIS A 482 -2.11 0.11 22.77
CA HIS A 482 -3.02 -1.01 22.77
C HIS A 482 -3.45 -1.39 24.21
N HIS A 483 -2.55 -1.39 25.20
CA HIS A 483 -2.86 -1.88 26.55
C HIS A 483 -3.37 -0.80 27.52
N TYR A 484 -2.90 0.44 27.40
CA TYR A 484 -3.06 1.49 28.44
C TYR A 484 -3.96 2.68 28.03
N GLY A 485 -4.94 2.48 27.14
CA GLY A 485 -6.08 3.40 27.05
C GLY A 485 -6.10 4.42 25.89
N CYS A 486 -5.36 4.19 24.80
CA CYS A 486 -5.51 4.92 23.53
C CYS A 486 -5.74 3.98 22.34
N ARG A 487 -6.42 2.87 22.59
CA ARG A 487 -6.67 1.81 21.60
C ARG A 487 -7.55 2.34 20.49
N MET A 488 -7.11 2.18 19.24
CA MET A 488 -7.89 2.48 18.03
C MET A 488 -8.44 3.90 17.95
N VAL A 489 -7.84 4.87 18.65
CA VAL A 489 -8.25 6.29 18.62
C VAL A 489 -8.29 6.86 17.19
N TRP A 490 -7.57 6.23 16.27
CA TRP A 490 -7.48 6.56 14.86
C TRP A 490 -8.61 5.99 14.00
N TYR A 491 -9.42 5.06 14.49
CA TYR A 491 -10.51 4.45 13.71
C TYR A 491 -11.61 5.45 13.39
N SER A 492 -12.12 6.14 14.41
CA SER A 492 -13.08 7.22 14.20
C SER A 492 -12.47 8.52 13.69
N ASN A 493 -11.16 8.70 13.79
CA ASN A 493 -10.50 9.91 13.33
C ASN A 493 -9.09 9.58 12.83
N HIS A 494 -8.95 9.34 11.53
CA HIS A 494 -7.69 8.92 10.92
C HIS A 494 -6.53 9.90 11.13
N TYR A 495 -6.83 11.18 11.39
CA TYR A 495 -5.82 12.20 11.67
C TYR A 495 -5.11 11.96 13.00
N ASN A 496 -5.71 11.20 13.92
CA ASN A 496 -5.07 10.82 15.17
C ASN A 496 -3.79 9.99 14.95
N ILE A 497 -3.61 9.35 13.78
CA ILE A 497 -2.36 8.68 13.41
C ILE A 497 -1.17 9.65 13.42
N VAL A 498 -1.40 10.90 13.03
CA VAL A 498 -0.35 11.91 12.99
C VAL A 498 0.19 12.16 14.39
N GLY A 499 -0.68 12.46 15.35
CA GLY A 499 -0.25 12.77 16.72
C GLY A 499 0.18 11.52 17.51
N MET A 500 -0.44 10.37 17.25
CA MET A 500 -0.16 9.13 17.99
C MET A 500 1.07 8.40 17.49
N PHE A 501 1.32 8.34 16.18
CA PHE A 501 2.40 7.54 15.60
C PHE A 501 3.44 8.39 14.87
N VAL A 502 3.03 9.26 13.95
CA VAL A 502 3.98 10.05 13.14
C VAL A 502 4.81 11.00 14.01
N LEU A 503 4.16 11.72 14.93
CA LEU A 503 4.82 12.68 15.79
C LEU A 503 5.82 12.02 16.77
N PRO A 504 5.49 10.90 17.46
CA PRO A 504 6.47 10.15 18.24
C PRO A 504 7.63 9.59 17.42
N VAL A 505 7.40 9.16 16.17
CA VAL A 505 8.50 8.73 15.27
C VAL A 505 9.40 9.91 14.91
N ILE A 506 8.84 11.08 14.60
CA ILE A 506 9.62 12.31 14.37
C ILE A 506 10.42 12.65 15.64
N TRP A 507 9.77 12.63 16.80
CA TRP A 507 10.43 12.88 18.08
C TRP A 507 11.60 11.92 18.33
N TRP A 508 11.40 10.62 18.08
CA TRP A 508 12.45 9.60 18.23
C TRP A 508 13.70 9.96 17.42
N PHE A 509 13.54 10.24 16.13
CA PHE A 509 14.67 10.58 15.26
C PHE A 509 15.34 11.90 15.64
N VAL A 510 14.56 12.90 16.08
CA VAL A 510 15.11 14.18 16.54
C VAL A 510 15.89 13.97 17.84
N TRP A 511 15.30 13.34 18.84
CA TRP A 511 15.91 13.10 20.13
C TRP A 511 17.16 12.21 20.02
N SER A 512 17.10 11.13 19.24
CA SER A 512 18.22 10.21 19.09
C SER A 512 19.44 10.90 18.47
N GLN A 513 19.25 11.70 17.42
CA GLN A 513 20.34 12.38 16.73
C GLN A 513 20.89 13.59 17.50
N THR A 514 20.07 14.20 18.35
CA THR A 514 20.45 15.46 19.00
C THR A 514 20.85 15.31 20.46
N TYR A 515 20.51 14.19 21.09
CA TYR A 515 20.84 13.90 22.48
C TYR A 515 21.63 12.59 22.64
N LEU A 516 21.11 11.46 22.16
CA LEU A 516 21.76 10.16 22.35
C LEU A 516 23.08 10.03 21.58
N PHE A 517 23.00 10.29 20.28
CA PHE A 517 24.07 10.05 19.31
C PHE A 517 24.61 11.34 18.69
N LYS A 518 24.46 12.49 19.36
CA LYS A 518 25.04 13.75 18.89
C LYS A 518 26.57 13.68 18.91
N ILE A 519 27.25 14.18 17.88
CA ILE A 519 28.72 14.15 17.82
C ILE A 519 29.26 15.56 18.09
N PRO A 520 30.18 15.76 19.07
CA PRO A 520 30.79 14.76 19.98
C PRO A 520 29.92 14.34 21.17
N GLU A 521 29.01 15.21 21.57
CA GLU A 521 28.56 15.32 22.97
C GLU A 521 27.43 14.38 23.40
N GLY A 522 27.09 13.40 22.58
CA GLY A 522 25.98 12.48 22.80
C GLY A 522 26.11 11.71 24.11
N SER A 523 24.99 11.47 24.78
CA SER A 523 24.97 10.78 26.08
C SER A 523 25.58 9.38 25.98
N VAL A 524 25.33 8.65 24.89
CA VAL A 524 25.87 7.31 24.66
C VAL A 524 27.39 7.34 24.52
N PHE A 525 27.93 8.30 23.76
CA PHE A 525 29.38 8.41 23.57
C PHE A 525 30.13 8.88 24.81
N LYS A 526 29.48 9.72 25.65
CA LYS A 526 30.00 10.12 26.96
C LYS A 526 30.00 8.96 27.93
N PHE A 527 28.90 8.23 28.03
CA PHE A 527 28.76 7.05 28.89
C PHE A 527 29.81 5.99 28.55
N LEU A 528 30.06 5.73 27.26
CA LEU A 528 31.07 4.78 26.80
C LEU A 528 32.51 5.33 26.86
N GLY A 529 32.74 6.59 27.25
CA GLY A 529 34.08 7.19 27.30
C GLY A 529 34.77 7.32 25.94
N ILE A 530 34.00 7.36 24.84
CA ILE A 530 34.52 7.41 23.46
C ILE A 530 34.28 8.75 22.75
N SER A 531 33.55 9.70 23.35
CA SER A 531 33.24 11.03 22.79
C SER A 531 34.42 11.68 22.04
N ASN A 532 35.57 11.84 22.71
CA ASN A 532 36.76 12.50 22.13
C ASN A 532 37.48 11.64 21.09
N ARG A 533 37.34 10.31 21.13
CA ARG A 533 37.89 9.42 20.10
C ARG A 533 37.01 9.44 18.85
N PHE A 534 35.70 9.47 19.05
CA PHE A 534 34.71 9.44 17.99
C PHE A 534 34.64 10.76 17.23
N SER A 535 34.70 11.91 17.92
CA SER A 535 34.72 13.22 17.27
C SER A 535 35.96 13.46 16.41
N ARG A 536 37.11 12.91 16.80
CA ARG A 536 38.36 13.01 16.04
C ARG A 536 38.28 12.42 14.63
N ILE A 537 37.28 11.58 14.35
CA ILE A 537 37.02 11.04 13.01
C ILE A 537 36.68 12.17 12.01
N TRP A 538 36.01 13.23 12.47
CA TRP A 538 35.58 14.37 11.65
C TRP A 538 36.39 15.67 11.85
N GLN A 539 37.21 15.76 12.91
CA GLN A 539 38.01 16.96 13.22
C GLN A 539 39.25 17.05 12.31
N HIS A 540 39.18 17.87 11.26
CA HIS A 540 40.32 18.32 10.45
C HIS A 540 40.38 19.85 10.35
N ASN A 541 39.26 20.53 10.02
CA ASN A 541 39.09 21.99 10.00
C ASN A 541 37.65 22.35 10.44
N ALA A 542 37.44 23.47 11.15
CA ALA A 542 36.12 23.84 11.69
C ALA A 542 35.06 24.16 10.61
N LEU A 543 35.44 24.84 9.52
CA LEU A 543 34.55 25.14 8.39
C LEU A 543 34.15 23.90 7.58
N ASP A 544 35.04 22.90 7.50
CA ASP A 544 34.79 21.63 6.81
C ASP A 544 34.10 20.58 7.69
N TYR A 545 34.13 20.75 9.02
CA TYR A 545 33.61 19.77 9.98
C TYR A 545 32.11 19.50 9.77
N PHE A 546 31.27 20.52 9.86
CA PHE A 546 29.81 20.38 9.75
C PHE A 546 29.38 19.90 8.37
N TYR A 547 30.04 20.40 7.32
CA TYR A 547 29.76 19.98 5.97
C TYR A 547 30.12 18.49 5.76
N SER A 548 31.28 18.06 6.25
CA SER A 548 31.71 16.66 6.18
C SER A 548 30.77 15.76 6.96
N LEU A 549 30.35 16.19 8.16
CA LEU A 549 29.41 15.47 9.01
C LEU A 549 28.04 15.33 8.32
N GLU A 550 27.45 16.42 7.85
CA GLU A 550 26.17 16.40 7.12
C GLU A 550 26.27 15.49 5.89
N THR A 551 27.36 15.57 5.13
CA THR A 551 27.58 14.76 3.92
C THR A 551 27.69 13.27 4.25
N ASP A 552 28.46 12.88 5.28
CA ASP A 552 28.62 11.48 5.65
C ASP A 552 27.32 10.88 6.19
N PHE A 553 26.55 11.65 6.97
CA PHE A 553 25.22 11.22 7.40
C PHE A 553 24.24 11.15 6.23
N PHE A 554 24.19 12.15 5.35
CA PHE A 554 23.31 12.10 4.18
C PHE A 554 23.65 10.92 3.26
N ASP A 555 24.94 10.66 3.00
CA ASP A 555 25.41 9.50 2.25
C ASP A 555 24.98 8.18 2.90
N SER A 556 25.07 8.09 4.22
CA SER A 556 24.63 6.91 5.00
C SER A 556 23.11 6.73 4.93
N SER A 557 22.34 7.82 4.96
CA SER A 557 20.88 7.81 4.89
C SER A 557 20.40 7.30 3.53
N VAL A 558 20.93 7.86 2.44
CA VAL A 558 20.58 7.43 1.08
C VAL A 558 21.04 5.99 0.86
N PHE A 559 22.18 5.57 1.43
CA PHE A 559 22.63 4.19 1.40
C PHE A 559 21.66 3.23 2.11
N LEU A 560 21.16 3.59 3.29
CA LEU A 560 20.17 2.76 4.01
C LEU A 560 18.84 2.63 3.26
N ILE A 561 18.35 3.73 2.69
CA ILE A 561 17.13 3.70 1.85
C ILE A 561 17.36 2.82 0.60
N ALA A 562 18.52 2.94 -0.04
CA ALA A 562 18.86 2.13 -1.20
C ALA A 562 19.05 0.65 -0.84
N LEU A 563 19.63 0.35 0.32
CA LEU A 563 19.73 -1.01 0.85
C LEU A 563 18.33 -1.60 1.09
N GLN A 564 17.39 -0.82 1.65
CA GLN A 564 16.03 -1.28 1.84
C GLN A 564 15.30 -1.52 0.51
N SER A 565 15.44 -0.62 -0.47
CA SER A 565 14.92 -0.84 -1.83
C SER A 565 15.51 -2.12 -2.46
N PHE A 566 16.82 -2.36 -2.28
CA PHE A 566 17.49 -3.57 -2.74
C PHE A 566 16.98 -4.84 -2.04
N LEU A 567 16.82 -4.82 -0.71
CA LEU A 567 16.31 -5.95 0.07
C LEU A 567 14.86 -6.28 -0.29
N LEU A 568 14.00 -5.27 -0.40
CA LEU A 568 12.61 -5.42 -0.86
C LEU A 568 12.56 -6.02 -2.27
N SER A 569 13.46 -5.57 -3.16
CA SER A 569 13.60 -6.15 -4.50
C SER A 569 14.11 -7.59 -4.49
N SER A 570 14.92 -7.96 -3.48
CA SER A 570 15.47 -9.30 -3.32
C SER A 570 14.42 -10.29 -2.83
N ILE A 571 13.48 -9.86 -1.98
CA ILE A 571 12.32 -10.65 -1.55
C ILE A 571 11.13 -10.61 -2.55
N ASN A 572 11.34 -10.02 -3.73
CA ASN A 572 10.35 -9.87 -4.79
C ASN A 572 9.09 -9.06 -4.37
N ALA A 573 9.30 -7.88 -3.77
CA ALA A 573 8.26 -6.91 -3.45
C ALA A 573 8.24 -5.73 -4.47
N PRO A 574 7.39 -5.77 -5.51
CA PRO A 574 7.15 -4.66 -6.43
C PRO A 574 6.91 -3.30 -5.77
N SER A 575 6.29 -3.25 -4.57
CA SER A 575 6.08 -2.02 -3.78
C SER A 575 7.37 -1.30 -3.36
N SER A 576 8.54 -1.92 -3.58
CA SER A 576 9.85 -1.28 -3.43
C SER A 576 10.01 0.04 -4.19
N TYR A 577 9.17 0.31 -5.22
CA TYR A 577 9.13 1.59 -5.94
C TYR A 577 9.00 2.81 -5.02
N VAL A 578 8.27 2.68 -3.89
CA VAL A 578 8.11 3.76 -2.91
C VAL A 578 9.47 4.19 -2.35
N TYR A 579 10.37 3.24 -2.10
CA TYR A 579 11.74 3.53 -1.66
C TYR A 579 12.63 3.97 -2.81
N THR A 580 12.45 3.40 -4.01
CA THR A 580 13.19 3.79 -5.21
C THR A 580 13.09 5.29 -5.49
N PHE A 581 11.90 5.88 -5.35
CA PHE A 581 11.73 7.32 -5.52
C PHE A 581 12.56 8.15 -4.54
N TRP A 582 12.69 7.70 -3.29
CA TRP A 582 13.56 8.35 -2.30
C TRP A 582 15.06 8.18 -2.62
N VAL A 583 15.46 7.05 -3.19
CA VAL A 583 16.84 6.86 -3.71
C VAL A 583 17.13 7.83 -4.85
N VAL A 584 16.22 7.95 -5.81
CA VAL A 584 16.33 8.88 -6.95
C VAL A 584 16.39 10.33 -6.45
N PHE A 585 15.53 10.71 -5.51
CA PHE A 585 15.60 12.02 -4.85
C PHE A 585 16.96 12.25 -4.20
N GLY A 586 17.50 11.27 -3.45
CA GLY A 586 18.82 11.34 -2.85
C GLY A 586 19.94 11.54 -3.86
N LEU A 587 19.86 10.88 -5.03
CA LEU A 587 20.80 11.06 -6.13
C LEU A 587 20.70 12.45 -6.77
N ILE A 588 19.49 12.95 -7.05
CA ILE A 588 19.26 14.31 -7.56
C ILE A 588 19.85 15.33 -6.58
N PHE A 589 19.59 15.14 -5.28
CA PHE A 589 20.11 15.99 -4.23
C PHE A 589 21.65 15.99 -4.19
N LYS A 590 22.28 14.82 -4.34
CA LYS A 590 23.74 14.67 -4.36
C LYS A 590 24.39 15.25 -5.63
N MET A 591 23.76 15.08 -6.79
CA MET A 591 24.27 15.58 -8.07
C MET A 591 24.13 17.11 -8.22
N SER A 592 23.17 17.70 -7.51
CA SER A 592 22.97 19.16 -7.43
C SER A 592 23.88 19.86 -6.41
N ASP A 593 25.04 19.27 -6.07
CA ASP A 593 25.97 19.81 -5.08
C ASP A 593 26.58 21.16 -5.51
N ILE A 594 26.51 22.11 -4.59
CA ILE A 594 26.61 23.55 -4.81
C ILE A 594 28.08 24.04 -4.84
N ARG A 595 29.02 23.20 -4.40
CA ARG A 595 30.41 23.58 -4.08
C ARG A 595 31.20 24.30 -5.18
N LYS A 596 30.79 24.21 -6.46
CA LYS A 596 31.45 24.88 -7.60
C LYS A 596 30.45 25.58 -8.54
N ALA A 597 29.22 25.81 -8.09
CA ALA A 597 28.19 26.43 -8.90
C ALA A 597 28.38 27.95 -8.97
N SER A 598 28.31 28.53 -10.16
CA SER A 598 28.12 29.99 -10.31
C SER A 598 26.80 30.43 -9.66
N SER A 599 26.63 31.71 -9.33
CA SER A 599 25.40 32.23 -8.69
C SER A 599 24.11 31.81 -9.40
N ILE A 600 24.13 31.74 -10.74
CA ILE A 600 23.02 31.27 -11.57
C ILE A 600 22.78 29.76 -11.39
N LYS A 601 23.85 28.95 -11.44
CA LYS A 601 23.77 27.49 -11.21
C LYS A 601 23.31 27.15 -9.79
N LEU A 602 23.67 27.98 -8.81
CA LEU A 602 23.25 27.82 -7.41
C LEU A 602 21.73 27.94 -7.24
N LYS A 603 21.12 29.01 -7.79
CA LYS A 603 19.66 29.19 -7.75
C LYS A 603 18.95 28.02 -8.43
N LEU A 604 19.43 27.60 -9.60
CA LEU A 604 18.86 26.45 -10.32
C LEU A 604 18.93 25.16 -9.48
N CYS A 605 20.09 24.84 -8.89
CA CYS A 605 20.25 23.65 -8.05
C CYS A 605 19.33 23.68 -6.81
N GLN A 606 19.14 24.85 -6.19
CA GLN A 606 18.23 25.01 -5.06
C GLN A 606 16.76 24.81 -5.48
N THR A 607 16.35 25.38 -6.60
CA THR A 607 15.00 25.18 -7.15
C THR A 607 14.75 23.71 -7.46
N VAL A 608 15.68 23.03 -8.14
CA VAL A 608 15.56 21.59 -8.45
C VAL A 608 15.40 20.76 -7.18
N ARG A 609 16.22 21.02 -6.14
CA ARG A 609 16.10 20.33 -4.85
C ARG A 609 14.75 20.56 -4.18
N PHE A 610 14.27 21.79 -4.17
CA PHE A 610 13.00 22.15 -3.54
C PHE A 610 11.81 21.52 -4.26
N VAL A 611 11.76 21.63 -5.60
CA VAL A 611 10.71 21.03 -6.42
C VAL A 611 10.71 19.51 -6.30
N SER A 612 11.90 18.88 -6.37
CA SER A 612 12.03 17.42 -6.21
C SER A 612 11.59 16.97 -4.82
N PHE A 613 11.84 17.78 -3.79
CA PHE A 613 11.43 17.50 -2.41
C PHE A 613 9.90 17.58 -2.25
N ILE A 614 9.25 18.60 -2.81
CA ILE A 614 7.78 18.68 -2.81
C ILE A 614 7.19 17.49 -3.56
N ALA A 615 7.71 17.18 -4.76
CA ALA A 615 7.21 16.07 -5.57
C ALA A 615 7.29 14.72 -4.84
N ILE A 616 8.44 14.40 -4.23
CA ILE A 616 8.59 13.13 -3.50
C ILE A 616 7.72 13.06 -2.25
N VAL A 617 7.59 14.16 -1.50
CA VAL A 617 6.72 14.19 -0.31
C VAL A 617 5.26 14.02 -0.71
N SER A 618 4.78 14.70 -1.76
CA SER A 618 3.40 14.57 -2.24
C SER A 618 3.09 13.15 -2.71
N ILE A 619 3.99 12.51 -3.48
CA ILE A 619 3.82 11.11 -3.90
C ILE A 619 3.83 10.18 -2.68
N HIS A 620 4.70 10.43 -1.71
CA HIS A 620 4.79 9.61 -0.51
C HIS A 620 3.53 9.73 0.36
N THR A 621 3.01 10.95 0.59
CA THR A 621 1.74 11.16 1.31
C THR A 621 0.55 10.57 0.56
N TYR A 622 0.57 10.58 -0.78
CA TYR A 622 -0.44 9.92 -1.58
C TYR A 622 -0.51 8.42 -1.29
N ASN A 623 0.64 7.74 -1.36
CA ASN A 623 0.74 6.31 -1.09
C ASN A 623 0.42 5.98 0.38
N LEU A 624 0.80 6.85 1.32
CA LEU A 624 0.43 6.69 2.73
C LEU A 624 -1.09 6.77 2.93
N ASN A 625 -1.76 7.73 2.30
CA ASN A 625 -3.21 7.87 2.40
C ASN A 625 -3.93 6.65 1.77
N LEU A 626 -3.46 6.17 0.62
CA LEU A 626 -3.95 4.93 0.02
C LEU A 626 -3.82 3.72 0.98
N PHE A 627 -2.65 3.57 1.59
CA PHE A 627 -2.41 2.53 2.61
C PHE A 627 -3.36 2.67 3.80
N LEU A 628 -3.58 3.90 4.30
CA LEU A 628 -4.43 4.16 5.45
C LEU A 628 -5.92 3.95 5.15
N ASN A 629 -6.42 4.39 3.99
CA ASN A 629 -7.81 4.14 3.57
C ASN A 629 -8.11 2.65 3.52
N PHE A 630 -7.12 1.86 3.11
CA PHE A 630 -7.24 0.42 3.05
C PHE A 630 -7.15 -0.22 4.45
N MET A 631 -6.15 0.17 5.26
CA MET A 631 -5.84 -0.51 6.53
C MET A 631 -6.68 -0.05 7.73
N ILE A 632 -7.09 1.21 7.80
CA ILE A 632 -7.84 1.73 8.97
C ILE A 632 -9.17 0.99 9.15
N PRO A 633 -10.03 0.84 8.12
CA PRO A 633 -11.28 0.12 8.28
C PRO A 633 -11.06 -1.35 8.67
N ILE A 634 -10.14 -2.05 7.99
CA ILE A 634 -9.81 -3.45 8.23
C ILE A 634 -9.35 -3.67 9.69
N MET A 635 -8.37 -2.87 10.14
CA MET A 635 -7.77 -3.02 11.46
C MET A 635 -8.74 -2.58 12.58
N GLY A 636 -9.54 -1.54 12.34
CA GLY A 636 -10.49 -1.04 13.33
C GLY A 636 -11.69 -1.97 13.55
N ARG A 637 -12.16 -2.63 12.49
CA ARG A 637 -13.21 -3.65 12.55
C ARG A 637 -12.75 -4.95 13.24
N SER A 638 -11.52 -5.37 12.97
CA SER A 638 -10.89 -6.53 13.65
C SER A 638 -10.82 -6.31 15.17
N GLY A 639 -10.74 -5.04 15.62
CA GLY A 639 -10.89 -4.69 17.02
C GLY A 639 -9.85 -5.37 17.91
N ASN A 640 -10.33 -6.15 18.88
CA ASN A 640 -9.48 -6.84 19.85
C ASN A 640 -8.99 -8.23 19.41
N SER A 641 -9.48 -8.78 18.29
CA SER A 641 -8.99 -10.07 17.79
C SER A 641 -7.52 -9.99 17.36
N ILE A 642 -7.09 -8.78 16.96
CA ILE A 642 -5.72 -8.44 16.57
C ILE A 642 -5.20 -7.33 17.50
N LYS A 643 -3.90 -7.01 17.39
CA LYS A 643 -3.27 -5.84 18.01
C LYS A 643 -3.11 -4.72 16.96
N PRO A 644 -4.18 -4.02 16.55
CA PRO A 644 -4.16 -3.12 15.41
C PRO A 644 -3.25 -1.90 15.63
N ASP A 645 -3.15 -1.39 16.86
CA ASP A 645 -2.24 -0.27 17.18
C ASP A 645 -0.76 -0.66 17.03
N LEU A 646 -0.40 -1.91 17.39
CA LEU A 646 0.95 -2.44 17.16
C LEU A 646 1.24 -2.55 15.66
N PHE A 647 0.30 -3.10 14.90
CA PHE A 647 0.43 -3.22 13.45
C PHE A 647 0.64 -1.85 12.80
N LEU A 648 -0.24 -0.89 13.06
CA LEU A 648 -0.12 0.46 12.50
C LEU A 648 1.15 1.18 12.95
N SER A 649 1.53 1.07 14.23
CA SER A 649 2.78 1.70 14.71
C SER A 649 4.00 1.18 13.94
N CYS A 650 4.10 -0.13 13.73
CA CYS A 650 5.17 -0.75 12.94
C CYS A 650 5.15 -0.29 11.47
N CYS A 651 4.00 -0.31 10.82
CA CYS A 651 3.85 0.13 9.43
C CYS A 651 4.18 1.61 9.25
N ILE A 652 3.66 2.49 10.13
CA ILE A 652 3.94 3.92 10.10
C ILE A 652 5.43 4.19 10.30
N PHE A 653 6.11 3.49 11.21
CA PHE A 653 7.55 3.64 11.38
C PHE A 653 8.32 3.29 10.08
N ILE A 654 7.96 2.17 9.44
CA ILE A 654 8.58 1.72 8.19
C ILE A 654 8.33 2.74 7.06
N ILE A 655 7.09 3.22 6.92
CA ILE A 655 6.71 4.20 5.89
C ILE A 655 7.41 5.55 6.13
N MET A 656 7.55 6.00 7.37
CA MET A 656 8.19 7.29 7.71
C MET A 656 9.72 7.26 7.62
N LEU A 657 10.36 6.09 7.61
CA LEU A 657 11.81 5.94 7.59
C LEU A 657 12.50 6.70 6.43
N PRO A 658 12.10 6.55 5.16
CA PRO A 658 12.72 7.27 4.05
C PRO A 658 12.49 8.79 4.09
N VAL A 659 11.45 9.28 4.77
CA VAL A 659 11.21 10.71 5.00
C VAL A 659 12.21 11.26 6.04
N MET A 660 12.44 10.50 7.11
CA MET A 660 13.24 10.96 8.26
C MET A 660 14.75 10.84 8.05
N LEU A 661 15.21 9.75 7.44
CA LEU A 661 16.65 9.45 7.30
C LEU A 661 17.45 10.59 6.62
N PRO A 662 17.01 11.19 5.50
CA PRO A 662 17.78 12.26 4.84
C PRO A 662 17.96 13.52 5.71
N SER A 663 17.11 13.69 6.73
CA SER A 663 17.10 14.85 7.64
C SER A 663 18.11 14.72 8.79
N LEU A 664 18.58 13.51 9.10
CA LEU A 664 19.38 13.24 10.30
C LEU A 664 20.74 13.93 10.31
N GLY A 665 21.41 14.04 9.15
CA GLY A 665 22.70 14.73 9.05
C GLY A 665 22.62 16.21 9.41
N ARG A 666 21.51 16.87 9.07
CA ARG A 666 21.30 18.29 9.43
C ARG A 666 21.03 18.46 10.91
N LEU A 667 20.33 17.51 11.53
CA LEU A 667 20.09 17.50 12.97
C LEU A 667 21.40 17.43 13.75
N GLN A 668 22.40 16.68 13.27
CA GLN A 668 23.74 16.64 13.86
C GLN A 668 24.45 18.02 13.83
N CYS A 669 24.12 18.86 12.85
CA CYS A 669 24.68 20.20 12.69
C CYS A 669 23.90 21.32 13.42
N THR A 670 22.78 21.00 14.08
CA THR A 670 22.03 21.99 14.87
C THR A 670 22.74 22.33 16.19
N SER A 671 22.57 23.56 16.71
CA SER A 671 23.15 23.92 18.02
C SER A 671 22.54 23.09 19.15
N ARG A 672 23.31 22.84 20.21
CA ARG A 672 22.86 22.06 21.37
C ARG A 672 21.59 22.63 22.00
N THR A 673 21.55 23.95 22.13
CA THR A 673 20.41 24.67 22.68
C THR A 673 19.18 24.50 21.78
N GLY A 674 19.31 24.76 20.47
CA GLY A 674 18.22 24.59 19.51
C GLY A 674 17.69 23.16 19.46
N SER A 675 18.59 22.16 19.43
CA SER A 675 18.15 20.76 19.41
C SER A 675 17.43 20.33 20.68
N LYS A 676 17.93 20.75 21.85
CA LYS A 676 17.32 20.43 23.15
C LYS A 676 15.90 20.97 23.20
N TYR A 677 15.70 22.24 22.82
CA TYR A 677 14.37 22.84 22.80
C TYR A 677 13.45 22.20 21.77
N LEU A 678 13.95 21.88 20.56
CA LEU A 678 13.16 21.17 19.57
C LEU A 678 12.69 19.80 20.06
N SER A 679 13.59 19.00 20.64
CA SER A 679 13.26 17.67 21.17
C SER A 679 12.27 17.75 22.34
N LEU A 680 12.43 18.72 23.24
CA LEU A 680 11.49 18.95 24.35
C LEU A 680 10.13 19.47 23.86
N MET A 681 10.11 20.32 22.84
CA MET A 681 8.88 20.82 22.24
C MET A 681 8.10 19.69 21.56
N LEU A 682 8.78 18.82 20.81
CA LEU A 682 8.18 17.64 20.20
C LEU A 682 7.69 16.64 21.27
N LEU A 683 8.46 16.42 22.35
CA LEU A 683 8.02 15.57 23.46
C LEU A 683 6.76 16.14 24.12
N ASN A 684 6.75 17.45 24.39
CA ASN A 684 5.60 18.12 24.97
C ASN A 684 4.39 18.03 24.03
N ALA A 685 4.59 18.14 22.71
CA ALA A 685 3.53 17.94 21.74
C ALA A 685 2.99 16.49 21.77
N CYS A 686 3.85 15.46 21.83
CA CYS A 686 3.42 14.06 21.98
C CYS A 686 2.59 13.85 23.25
N LEU A 687 3.09 14.34 24.40
CA LEU A 687 2.41 14.19 25.68
C LEU A 687 1.10 14.96 25.73
N SER A 688 1.09 16.21 25.29
CA SER A 688 -0.11 17.05 25.22
C SER A 688 -1.16 16.44 24.31
N TYR A 689 -0.76 15.89 23.15
CA TYR A 689 -1.67 15.22 22.24
C TYR A 689 -2.25 13.94 22.84
N THR A 690 -1.41 13.12 23.48
CA THR A 690 -1.85 11.89 24.16
C THR A 690 -2.85 12.21 25.27
N ILE A 691 -2.56 13.23 26.09
CA ILE A 691 -3.47 13.70 27.16
C ILE A 691 -4.77 14.22 26.55
N LEU A 692 -4.71 15.03 25.48
CA LEU A 692 -5.89 15.56 24.80
C LEU A 692 -6.80 14.44 24.29
N ILE A 693 -6.23 13.44 23.61
CA ILE A 693 -6.98 12.30 23.08
C ILE A 693 -7.56 11.49 24.23
N HIS A 694 -6.76 11.18 25.27
CA HIS A 694 -7.22 10.38 26.40
C HIS A 694 -8.28 11.09 27.27
N ALA A 695 -8.18 12.42 27.42
CA ALA A 695 -9.07 13.22 28.26
C ALA A 695 -10.30 13.77 27.50
N SER A 696 -10.50 13.42 26.23
CA SER A 696 -11.61 13.91 25.42
C SER A 696 -12.29 12.81 24.62
N ASN A 697 -13.48 13.12 24.10
CA ASN A 697 -14.22 12.22 23.23
C ASN A 697 -13.48 11.91 21.91
N TYR A 698 -12.46 12.70 21.55
CA TYR A 698 -11.61 12.44 20.38
C TYR A 698 -10.77 11.16 20.51
N GLY A 699 -10.59 10.64 21.72
CA GLY A 699 -9.92 9.35 21.95
C GLY A 699 -10.85 8.17 22.07
N PHE A 700 -12.17 8.34 21.92
CA PHE A 700 -13.04 7.18 21.83
C PHE A 700 -12.96 6.60 20.40
N PRO A 701 -12.54 5.35 20.22
CA PRO A 701 -12.32 4.76 18.89
C PRO A 701 -13.57 4.71 18.03
N TYR A 702 -14.75 4.73 18.65
CA TYR A 702 -16.06 4.64 18.00
C TYR A 702 -16.89 5.93 18.19
N SER A 703 -16.21 7.08 18.23
CA SER A 703 -16.84 8.39 18.44
C SER A 703 -17.72 8.80 17.26
N ILE A 704 -18.92 9.28 17.56
CA ILE A 704 -19.81 9.86 16.56
C ILE A 704 -19.39 11.32 16.36
N GLN A 705 -19.01 11.69 15.14
CA GLN A 705 -18.85 13.11 14.84
C GLN A 705 -20.24 13.77 14.88
N PRO A 706 -20.37 14.94 15.55
CA PRO A 706 -21.64 15.65 15.61
C PRO A 706 -22.00 16.17 14.21
N SER A 707 -22.73 15.38 13.44
CA SER A 707 -23.42 15.84 12.24
C SER A 707 -24.77 16.42 12.66
N PRO A 708 -25.15 17.62 12.18
CA PRO A 708 -26.48 18.19 12.44
C PRO A 708 -27.62 17.30 11.92
N ASN A 709 -27.34 16.37 10.99
CA ASN A 709 -28.26 15.35 10.52
C ASN A 709 -27.71 13.95 10.88
N PHE A 710 -28.05 13.47 12.08
CA PHE A 710 -27.74 12.11 12.52
C PHE A 710 -28.38 11.02 11.64
N SER A 711 -29.41 11.38 10.89
CA SER A 711 -30.12 10.54 9.93
C SER A 711 -29.56 10.64 8.51
N ASP A 712 -28.48 11.39 8.27
CA ASP A 712 -27.85 11.45 6.95
C ASP A 712 -27.15 10.12 6.65
N PRO A 713 -27.65 9.33 5.67
CA PRO A 713 -27.07 8.04 5.33
C PRO A 713 -25.67 8.15 4.73
N LEU A 714 -25.19 9.36 4.41
CA LEU A 714 -23.84 9.61 3.89
C LEU A 714 -22.77 9.70 4.99
N VAL A 715 -23.17 9.89 6.26
CA VAL A 715 -22.21 9.86 7.36
C VAL A 715 -21.77 8.42 7.60
N SER A 716 -20.48 8.13 7.45
CA SER A 716 -19.93 6.79 7.66
C SER A 716 -20.11 6.34 9.12
N PRO A 717 -20.74 5.18 9.38
CA PRO A 717 -20.86 4.61 10.72
C PRO A 717 -19.49 4.16 11.22
N ARG A 718 -18.96 4.80 12.27
CA ARG A 718 -17.66 4.42 12.85
C ARG A 718 -17.84 3.71 14.17
N TYR A 719 -18.59 2.61 14.19
CA TYR A 719 -18.84 1.83 15.40
C TYR A 719 -18.56 0.35 15.18
N GLN A 720 -18.48 -0.39 16.28
CA GLN A 720 -18.40 -1.84 16.28
C GLN A 720 -19.75 -2.42 16.71
N ARG A 721 -20.35 -3.23 15.85
CA ARG A 721 -21.59 -3.96 16.12
C ARG A 721 -21.29 -5.25 16.86
N LEU A 722 -22.13 -5.56 17.84
CA LEU A 722 -22.01 -6.74 18.68
C LEU A 722 -23.33 -7.51 18.66
N PHE A 723 -23.27 -8.82 18.45
CA PHE A 723 -24.36 -9.73 18.80
C PHE A 723 -24.16 -10.25 20.21
N VAL A 724 -25.26 -10.29 20.97
CA VAL A 724 -25.27 -10.83 22.32
C VAL A 724 -26.18 -12.05 22.31
N PHE A 725 -25.60 -13.23 22.45
CA PHE A 725 -26.31 -14.49 22.54
C PHE A 725 -26.34 -14.96 23.98
N HIS A 726 -27.50 -15.42 24.45
CA HIS A 726 -27.58 -16.26 25.63
C HIS A 726 -27.54 -17.72 25.17
N THR A 727 -26.45 -18.41 25.50
CA THR A 727 -26.18 -19.77 25.01
C THR A 727 -26.16 -20.74 26.18
N ASN A 728 -27.01 -21.76 26.11
CA ASN A 728 -26.96 -22.91 27.00
C ASN A 728 -26.24 -24.06 26.28
N ARG A 729 -25.19 -24.60 26.90
CA ARG A 729 -24.42 -25.74 26.37
C ARG A 729 -24.64 -26.95 27.27
N TYR A 730 -24.94 -28.08 26.62
CA TYR A 730 -25.03 -29.39 27.27
C TYR A 730 -23.87 -30.24 26.78
N LEU A 731 -22.97 -30.59 27.69
CA LEU A 731 -21.76 -31.35 27.41
C LEU A 731 -22.00 -32.84 27.68
N ARG A 732 -21.38 -33.68 26.85
CA ARG A 732 -21.45 -35.13 26.94
C ARG A 732 -20.03 -35.68 26.88
N HIS A 733 -19.64 -36.48 27.87
CA HIS A 733 -18.33 -37.15 27.84
C HIS A 733 -18.24 -38.25 26.78
N ILE A 734 -19.37 -38.89 26.45
CA ILE A 734 -19.46 -39.93 25.42
C ILE A 734 -20.26 -39.36 24.24
N PRO A 735 -19.66 -39.25 23.05
CA PRO A 735 -20.39 -38.90 21.83
C PRO A 735 -21.62 -39.80 21.67
N ASP A 736 -22.78 -39.22 21.35
CA ASP A 736 -24.06 -39.90 21.11
C ASP A 736 -24.78 -40.53 22.32
N SER A 737 -24.23 -40.46 23.54
CA SER A 737 -24.98 -40.82 24.76
C SER A 737 -26.12 -39.82 25.01
N PRO A 738 -27.32 -40.25 25.48
CA PRO A 738 -28.36 -39.32 25.93
C PRO A 738 -28.02 -38.65 27.28
N GLU A 739 -27.01 -39.14 28.00
CA GLU A 739 -26.62 -38.63 29.30
C GLU A 739 -25.82 -37.31 29.18
N ILE A 740 -26.40 -36.25 29.74
CA ILE A 740 -25.76 -34.93 29.84
C ILE A 740 -24.90 -34.96 31.10
N THR A 741 -23.61 -34.68 30.96
CA THR A 741 -22.65 -34.75 32.06
C THR A 741 -22.40 -33.38 32.69
N GLU A 742 -22.50 -32.31 31.92
CA GLU A 742 -22.39 -30.93 32.42
C GLU A 742 -23.34 -29.99 31.66
N GLU A 743 -23.87 -29.00 32.37
CA GLU A 743 -24.68 -27.93 31.81
C GLU A 743 -24.02 -26.59 32.10
N GLU A 744 -23.87 -25.77 31.06
CA GLU A 744 -23.30 -24.43 31.17
C GLU A 744 -24.24 -23.40 30.54
N SER A 745 -24.29 -22.20 31.13
CA SER A 745 -25.04 -21.07 30.60
C SER A 745 -24.13 -19.85 30.53
N HIS A 746 -23.97 -19.29 29.33
CA HIS A 746 -23.05 -18.17 29.09
C HIS A 746 -23.71 -17.08 28.24
N ILE A 747 -23.29 -15.84 28.45
CA ILE A 747 -23.55 -14.75 27.50
C ILE A 747 -22.35 -14.67 26.57
N LEU A 748 -22.58 -14.95 25.28
CA LEU A 748 -21.57 -14.82 24.23
C LEU A 748 -21.75 -13.47 23.53
N ILE A 749 -20.74 -12.61 23.61
CA ILE A 749 -20.70 -11.33 22.90
C ILE A 749 -19.78 -11.50 21.70
N VAL A 750 -20.35 -11.39 20.50
CA VAL A 750 -19.64 -11.60 19.23
C VAL A 750 -19.56 -10.29 18.45
N PRO A 751 -18.37 -9.80 18.09
CA PRO A 751 -18.25 -8.70 17.13
C PRO A 751 -18.66 -9.17 15.74
N ILE A 752 -19.62 -8.49 15.13
CA ILE A 752 -20.19 -8.87 13.82
C ILE A 752 -19.32 -8.33 12.67
N ASP A 753 -18.65 -7.19 12.91
CA ASP A 753 -17.84 -6.51 11.91
C ASP A 753 -16.43 -7.12 11.75
N ALA A 754 -16.06 -8.10 12.57
CA ALA A 754 -14.71 -8.66 12.53
C ALA A 754 -14.50 -9.46 11.24
N ASN A 755 -13.38 -9.20 10.54
CA ASN A 755 -13.04 -9.92 9.30
C ASN A 755 -12.68 -11.41 9.53
N ASP A 756 -12.74 -11.90 10.78
CA ASP A 756 -12.47 -13.30 11.15
C ASP A 756 -13.69 -14.22 10.95
N TYR A 757 -14.87 -13.68 10.58
CA TYR A 757 -16.12 -14.44 10.36
C TYR A 757 -16.36 -14.87 8.91
N LEU A 758 -15.41 -14.60 8.02
CA LEU A 758 -15.38 -15.05 6.62
C LEU A 758 -14.20 -15.98 6.32
#